data_AF-A0A2V6GYF3-F1
#
_entry.id   AF-A0A2V6GYF3-F1
#
_cell.length_a   1.000
_cell.length_b   1.000
_cell.length_c   1.000
_cell.angle_alpha   90.00
_cell.angle_beta   90.00
_cell.angle_gamma   90.00
#
_symmetry.space_group_name_H-M   'P 1'
#
loop_
_entity.id
_entity.type
_entity.pdbx_description
1 polymer ?
#
loop_
_entity_poly.entity_id
_entity_poly.type
_entity_poly.pdbx_seq_one_letter_code
_entity_poly.pdbx_strand_id
1 'polypeptide(L)'
;MQLASAFSRPQTVPAVPKAAPKKALWILNSWRDLILYVGTPLFLVPMFLLAQARWSAQDIYVFVAAFGAMGHHLPGMIRAYGDRALFRRFRWRFIFAPIFLLSVCLAFYWWDLKGIILIVFFWGVWHGMMQTYGFCRIYDAKRGSFAALTRRLDFATCATWFAAAVLLSPQRMTDSLETYYASGGPFIPPSLLHNGQQVVLAVAIVVGILFLFNFSRMWAEGKRPNPVKLALLVTTIAFWWYCNNGVTNILAGIALFEVYHDVQYLSLVWIYNRSRVEKDTSIGGFMRFVFRRSGSLVGLYVGLVFAYGSLAYFTAHLEIETVKRVLTGVVAASGLLHFYYDGFIWKVRDRSTRENLGLAAGNAPAGSREVLPTGLLHGLKWVGVFVIPLGTLWIGQARNKTPEVEQMSRIASDLPDSARAHRKYAYSLHTTDRLDEAAEQYRIALRLNPNDKEMHFWLGQVLASQSQLSEARSELEEVLRSDPRNGEYHSEYACVLERLGQKDQASAEHLTAIRLAPKSGQNHYEYAMFLFRQEKLDEAIPEFEAALTHNPKHPEAHYHLGRALFVKGDLEGAKIHYLETARLDPKAPVHSGLGVVYARLGQTSEAIAQFKEALRLRPDDTEAAENLRFVLATETRSGSTPR
;
A
#
# COMPACT_ATOMS: atom_id res chain seq x y z
N MET A 1 -78.89 -4.25 56.73
CA MET A 1 -77.61 -4.67 56.10
C MET A 1 -77.84 -4.85 54.61
N GLN A 2 -77.27 -3.93 53.80
CA GLN A 2 -76.54 -4.15 52.53
C GLN A 2 -77.10 -5.13 51.48
N LEU A 3 -77.11 -4.88 50.17
CA LEU A 3 -76.90 -3.73 49.28
C LEU A 3 -77.28 -4.32 47.90
N ALA A 4 -78.21 -3.70 47.18
CA ALA A 4 -78.45 -4.02 45.78
C ALA A 4 -77.51 -3.18 44.90
N SER A 5 -76.87 -3.78 43.90
CA SER A 5 -76.96 -3.32 42.50
C SER A 5 -76.08 -4.19 41.59
N ALA A 6 -76.64 -4.46 40.43
CA ALA A 6 -75.99 -5.12 39.32
C ALA A 6 -74.80 -4.31 38.81
N PHE A 7 -73.65 -4.95 38.63
CA PHE A 7 -72.64 -4.50 37.69
C PHE A 7 -72.21 -5.65 36.77
N SER A 8 -72.41 -5.37 35.50
CA SER A 8 -72.05 -6.07 34.28
C SER A 8 -70.65 -6.70 34.29
N ARG A 9 -70.58 -7.88 33.65
CA ARG A 9 -69.34 -8.57 33.26
C ARG A 9 -68.33 -7.57 32.66
N PRO A 10 -67.02 -7.65 32.99
CA PRO A 10 -66.02 -6.97 32.19
C PRO A 10 -66.13 -7.54 30.78
N GLN A 11 -66.53 -6.70 29.82
CA GLN A 11 -66.33 -6.97 28.42
C GLN A 11 -64.86 -7.34 28.26
N THR A 12 -64.60 -8.57 27.81
CA THR A 12 -63.28 -8.98 27.35
C THR A 12 -62.90 -7.99 26.27
N VAL A 13 -62.01 -7.04 26.58
CA VAL A 13 -61.36 -6.22 25.56
C VAL A 13 -60.79 -7.23 24.56
N PRO A 14 -61.23 -7.26 23.29
CA PRO A 14 -60.63 -8.14 22.31
C PRO A 14 -59.13 -7.83 22.32
N ALA A 15 -58.30 -8.87 22.40
CA ALA A 15 -56.86 -8.71 22.37
C ALA A 15 -56.53 -7.76 21.21
N VAL A 16 -56.00 -6.57 21.52
CA VAL A 16 -55.52 -5.65 20.50
C VAL A 16 -54.60 -6.51 19.63
N PRO A 17 -54.91 -6.71 18.33
CA PRO A 17 -54.04 -7.52 17.49
C PRO A 17 -52.66 -6.90 17.62
N LYS A 18 -51.68 -7.68 18.14
CA LYS A 18 -50.28 -7.25 18.19
C LYS A 18 -49.98 -6.73 16.79
N ALA A 19 -49.89 -5.40 16.65
CA ALA A 19 -49.70 -4.77 15.36
C ALA A 19 -48.51 -5.48 14.73
N ALA A 20 -48.70 -6.04 13.53
CA ALA A 20 -47.65 -6.73 12.82
C ALA A 20 -46.39 -5.85 12.88
N PRO A 21 -45.24 -6.37 13.34
CA PRO A 21 -44.07 -5.54 13.56
C PRO A 21 -43.79 -4.73 12.30
N LYS A 22 -43.81 -3.40 12.42
CA LYS A 22 -43.60 -2.49 11.27
C LYS A 22 -42.33 -2.94 10.56
N LYS A 23 -42.45 -3.28 9.26
CA LYS A 23 -41.31 -3.71 8.44
C LYS A 23 -40.24 -2.63 8.51
N ALA A 24 -39.14 -2.92 9.19
CA ALA A 24 -38.03 -1.99 9.30
C ALA A 24 -37.41 -1.79 7.91
N LEU A 25 -37.18 -0.54 7.51
CA LEU A 25 -36.51 -0.22 6.25
C LEU A 25 -34.99 -0.11 6.42
N TRP A 26 -34.53 0.03 7.66
CA TRP A 26 -33.19 0.48 7.99
C TRP A 26 -32.43 -0.61 8.76
N ILE A 27 -31.12 -0.69 8.55
CA ILE A 27 -30.21 -1.48 9.38
C ILE A 27 -30.16 -0.83 10.77
N LEU A 28 -29.96 0.49 10.81
CA LEU A 28 -29.94 1.30 12.01
C LEU A 28 -31.22 2.13 12.12
N ASN A 29 -31.24 3.28 11.47
CA ASN A 29 -32.38 4.18 11.34
C ASN A 29 -32.18 5.04 10.09
N SER A 30 -33.20 5.82 9.71
CA SER A 30 -33.20 6.57 8.45
C SER A 30 -31.98 7.44 8.25
N TRP A 31 -31.66 8.32 9.19
CA TRP A 31 -30.55 9.26 9.01
C TRP A 31 -29.19 8.57 9.06
N ARG A 32 -29.00 7.60 9.96
CA ARG A 32 -27.71 6.89 10.11
C ARG A 32 -27.38 6.02 8.91
N ASP A 33 -28.36 5.31 8.37
CA ASP A 33 -28.16 4.52 7.15
C ASP A 33 -27.83 5.43 5.96
N LEU A 34 -28.58 6.54 5.80
CA LEU A 34 -28.34 7.49 4.73
C LEU A 34 -26.95 8.12 4.82
N ILE A 35 -26.41 8.39 6.01
CA ILE A 35 -25.09 9.01 6.15
C ILE A 35 -23.94 8.00 6.16
N LEU A 36 -24.05 6.91 6.91
CA LEU A 36 -22.94 5.97 7.13
C LEU A 36 -22.84 4.87 6.06
N TYR A 37 -23.92 4.58 5.34
CA TYR A 37 -23.95 3.51 4.35
C TYR A 37 -24.05 4.04 2.92
N VAL A 38 -24.86 5.07 2.69
CA VAL A 38 -25.13 5.61 1.35
C VAL A 38 -24.32 6.87 1.06
N GLY A 39 -24.41 7.88 1.92
CA GLY A 39 -23.92 9.24 1.68
C GLY A 39 -22.48 9.52 2.12
N THR A 40 -21.79 8.56 2.74
CA THR A 40 -20.40 8.73 3.19
C THR A 40 -19.45 9.22 2.08
N PRO A 41 -19.55 8.74 0.82
CA PRO A 41 -18.74 9.27 -0.29
C PRO A 41 -18.86 10.80 -0.49
N LEU A 42 -20.04 11.38 -0.27
CA LEU A 42 -20.28 12.82 -0.45
C LEU A 42 -19.49 13.68 0.55
N PHE A 43 -19.13 13.11 1.70
CA PHE A 43 -18.30 13.78 2.71
C PHE A 43 -16.81 13.45 2.53
N LEU A 44 -16.51 12.20 2.17
CA LEU A 44 -15.12 11.76 2.04
C LEU A 44 -14.39 12.46 0.90
N VAL A 45 -15.01 12.62 -0.27
CA VAL A 45 -14.32 13.23 -1.43
C VAL A 45 -13.85 14.67 -1.13
N PRO A 46 -14.69 15.60 -0.64
CA PRO A 46 -14.23 16.94 -0.26
C PRO A 46 -13.19 16.93 0.87
N MET A 47 -13.37 16.10 1.90
CA MET A 47 -12.40 15.99 2.99
C MET A 47 -11.02 15.53 2.49
N PHE A 48 -11.00 14.59 1.56
CA PHE A 48 -9.77 14.04 1.00
C PHE A 48 -9.04 15.06 0.12
N LEU A 49 -9.78 15.85 -0.67
CA LEU A 49 -9.21 16.97 -1.43
C LEU A 49 -8.57 18.01 -0.48
N LEU A 50 -9.23 18.34 0.64
CA LEU A 50 -8.66 19.22 1.66
C LEU A 50 -7.43 18.62 2.35
N ALA A 51 -7.39 17.30 2.52
CA ALA A 51 -6.22 16.61 3.08
C ALA A 51 -5.04 16.62 2.09
N GLN A 52 -5.30 16.37 0.80
CA GLN A 52 -4.27 16.41 -0.25
C GLN A 52 -3.65 17.79 -0.45
N ALA A 53 -4.33 18.86 -0.01
CA ALA A 53 -3.76 20.21 0.02
C ALA A 53 -2.64 20.37 1.07
N ARG A 54 -2.48 19.43 2.01
CA ARG A 54 -1.50 19.50 3.10
C ARG A 54 -0.58 18.28 3.19
N TRP A 55 -1.03 17.12 2.74
CA TRP A 55 -0.31 15.86 2.85
C TRP A 55 -0.29 15.15 1.51
N SER A 56 0.77 14.39 1.25
CA SER A 56 0.85 13.60 0.02
C SER A 56 -0.19 12.46 0.05
N ALA A 57 -0.55 11.96 -1.13
CA ALA A 57 -1.40 10.76 -1.22
C ALA A 57 -0.77 9.55 -0.51
N GLN A 58 0.56 9.47 -0.49
CA GLN A 58 1.31 8.44 0.22
C GLN A 58 1.13 8.55 1.73
N ASP A 59 1.28 9.75 2.30
CA ASP A 59 1.13 9.97 3.75
C ASP A 59 -0.30 9.64 4.21
N ILE A 60 -1.29 10.09 3.43
CA ILE A 60 -2.69 9.78 3.70
C ILE A 60 -2.93 8.28 3.61
N TYR A 61 -2.39 7.62 2.58
CA TYR A 61 -2.50 6.17 2.43
C TYR A 61 -1.85 5.42 3.59
N VAL A 62 -0.65 5.78 4.01
CA VAL A 62 0.04 5.13 5.15
C VAL A 62 -0.78 5.29 6.43
N PHE A 63 -1.31 6.49 6.68
CA PHE A 63 -2.19 6.75 7.82
C PHE A 63 -3.46 5.88 7.76
N VAL A 64 -4.14 5.86 6.62
CA VAL A 64 -5.38 5.08 6.45
C VAL A 64 -5.11 3.58 6.49
N ALA A 65 -4.03 3.08 5.88
CA ALA A 65 -3.65 1.68 5.93
C ALA A 65 -3.35 1.24 7.38
N ALA A 66 -2.75 2.12 8.18
CA ALA A 66 -2.46 1.82 9.58
C ALA A 66 -3.73 1.85 10.45
N PHE A 67 -4.50 2.93 10.42
CA PHE A 67 -5.59 3.13 11.39
C PHE A 67 -6.96 2.72 10.86
N GLY A 68 -7.19 2.88 9.56
CA GLY A 68 -8.35 2.38 8.87
C GLY A 68 -8.26 0.88 8.68
N ALA A 69 -7.41 0.44 7.74
CA ALA A 69 -7.31 -0.97 7.34
C ALA A 69 -6.87 -1.87 8.50
N MET A 70 -5.70 -1.63 9.12
CA MET A 70 -5.22 -2.52 10.19
C MET A 70 -6.03 -2.35 11.49
N GLY A 71 -6.37 -1.11 11.85
CA GLY A 71 -7.11 -0.82 13.09
C GLY A 71 -8.46 -1.53 13.17
N HIS A 72 -9.22 -1.60 12.07
CA HIS A 72 -10.55 -2.21 12.07
C HIS A 72 -10.56 -3.74 12.21
N HIS A 73 -9.40 -4.41 12.14
CA HIS A 73 -9.30 -5.85 12.39
C HIS A 73 -9.62 -6.20 13.86
N LEU A 74 -9.27 -5.30 14.79
CA LEU A 74 -9.33 -5.54 16.24
C LEU A 74 -10.74 -5.94 16.73
N PRO A 75 -11.83 -5.24 16.35
CA PRO A 75 -13.20 -5.62 16.73
C PRO A 75 -13.58 -7.07 16.40
N GLY A 76 -13.14 -7.59 15.25
CA GLY A 76 -13.34 -8.98 14.84
C GLY A 76 -12.63 -9.94 15.80
N MET A 77 -11.39 -9.61 16.19
CA MET A 77 -10.59 -10.37 17.15
C MET A 77 -11.20 -10.34 18.56
N ILE A 78 -11.58 -9.17 19.08
CA ILE A 78 -12.23 -9.01 20.39
C ILE A 78 -13.46 -9.92 20.47
N ARG A 79 -14.24 -10.02 19.39
CA ARG A 79 -15.39 -10.90 19.33
C ARG A 79 -15.00 -12.38 19.28
N ALA A 80 -14.05 -12.76 18.44
CA ALA A 80 -13.63 -14.16 18.28
C ALA A 80 -13.08 -14.76 19.60
N TYR A 81 -12.31 -13.98 20.35
CA TYR A 81 -11.64 -14.42 21.58
C TYR A 81 -12.35 -13.99 22.87
N GLY A 82 -13.19 -12.95 22.83
CA GLY A 82 -13.94 -12.46 23.99
C GLY A 82 -15.25 -13.20 24.25
N ASP A 83 -15.85 -13.80 23.21
CA ASP A 83 -17.07 -14.61 23.35
C ASP A 83 -16.72 -16.09 23.59
N ARG A 84 -16.87 -16.53 24.85
CA ARG A 84 -16.58 -17.90 25.26
C ARG A 84 -17.42 -18.94 24.52
N ALA A 85 -18.69 -18.65 24.22
CA ALA A 85 -19.58 -19.59 23.56
C ALA A 85 -19.18 -19.75 22.09
N LEU A 86 -18.92 -18.63 21.41
CA LEU A 86 -18.43 -18.62 20.03
C LEU A 86 -17.05 -19.29 19.93
N PHE A 87 -16.13 -18.95 20.83
CA PHE A 87 -14.80 -19.55 20.87
C PHE A 87 -14.89 -21.06 21.06
N ARG A 88 -15.68 -21.54 22.03
CA ARG A 88 -15.84 -22.99 22.26
C ARG A 88 -16.44 -23.70 21.04
N ARG A 89 -17.38 -23.07 20.33
CA ARG A 89 -17.99 -23.63 19.10
C ARG A 89 -16.98 -23.79 17.96
N PHE A 90 -16.01 -22.88 17.84
CA PHE A 90 -15.04 -22.86 16.74
C PHE A 90 -13.57 -22.99 17.22
N ARG A 91 -13.34 -23.55 18.41
CA ARG A 91 -12.04 -23.54 19.12
C ARG A 91 -10.84 -23.91 18.25
N TRP A 92 -10.95 -25.02 17.53
CA TRP A 92 -9.86 -25.50 16.69
C TRP A 92 -9.55 -24.55 15.52
N ARG A 93 -10.56 -23.89 14.97
CA ARG A 93 -10.37 -22.87 13.93
C ARG A 93 -9.69 -21.63 14.50
N PHE A 94 -10.10 -21.16 15.68
CA PHE A 94 -9.54 -19.95 16.30
C PHE A 94 -8.16 -20.16 16.94
N ILE A 95 -7.74 -21.42 17.14
CA ILE A 95 -6.39 -21.78 17.58
C ILE A 95 -5.47 -21.98 16.38
N PHE A 96 -5.87 -22.82 15.41
CA PHE A 96 -4.96 -23.20 14.32
C PHE A 96 -4.90 -22.20 13.18
N ALA A 97 -5.99 -21.49 12.84
CA ALA A 97 -5.97 -20.55 11.72
C ALA A 97 -5.00 -19.37 11.92
N PRO A 98 -4.93 -18.72 13.11
CA PRO A 98 -3.94 -17.66 13.34
C PRO A 98 -2.50 -18.18 13.24
N ILE A 99 -2.20 -19.33 13.84
CA ILE A 99 -0.85 -19.93 13.82
C ILE A 99 -0.46 -20.25 12.39
N PHE A 100 -1.37 -20.88 11.63
CA PHE A 100 -1.16 -21.22 10.23
C PHE A 100 -0.92 -19.97 9.37
N LEU A 101 -1.83 -18.98 9.42
CA LEU A 101 -1.71 -17.77 8.61
C LEU A 101 -0.48 -16.95 8.98
N LEU A 102 -0.14 -16.85 10.28
CA LEU A 102 1.08 -16.19 10.72
C LEU A 102 2.32 -16.90 10.18
N SER A 103 2.38 -18.23 10.30
CA SER A 103 3.52 -19.02 9.81
C SER A 103 3.70 -18.88 8.30
N VAL A 104 2.60 -18.94 7.54
CA VAL A 104 2.61 -18.78 6.08
C VAL A 104 3.03 -17.37 5.68
N CYS A 105 2.44 -16.33 6.27
CA CYS A 105 2.82 -14.95 5.96
C CYS A 105 4.29 -14.70 6.31
N LEU A 106 4.74 -15.08 7.52
CA LEU A 106 6.15 -14.92 7.92
C LEU A 106 7.09 -15.63 6.96
N ALA A 107 6.81 -16.89 6.59
CA ALA A 107 7.56 -17.62 5.58
C ALA A 107 7.67 -16.85 4.26
N PHE A 108 6.53 -16.39 3.72
CA PHE A 108 6.50 -15.70 2.43
C PHE A 108 7.27 -14.38 2.46
N TYR A 109 7.14 -13.59 3.52
CA TYR A 109 7.92 -12.35 3.64
C TYR A 109 9.40 -12.61 3.94
N TRP A 110 9.73 -13.69 4.65
CA TRP A 110 11.12 -14.06 4.92
C TRP A 110 11.86 -14.45 3.64
N TRP A 111 11.19 -15.22 2.77
CA TRP A 111 11.71 -15.67 1.48
C TRP A 111 11.35 -14.77 0.29
N ASP A 112 10.79 -13.58 0.55
CA ASP A 112 10.37 -12.61 -0.46
C ASP A 112 9.47 -13.16 -1.58
N LEU A 113 8.55 -14.06 -1.22
CA LEU A 113 7.61 -14.70 -2.13
C LEU A 113 6.42 -13.76 -2.41
N LYS A 114 6.37 -13.21 -3.63
CA LYS A 114 5.41 -12.15 -3.99
C LYS A 114 3.97 -12.63 -4.12
N GLY A 115 3.75 -13.93 -4.29
CA GLY A 115 2.41 -14.51 -4.46
C GLY A 115 1.44 -14.23 -3.30
N ILE A 116 1.93 -14.03 -2.06
CA ILE A 116 1.08 -13.67 -0.93
C ILE A 116 0.43 -12.29 -1.08
N ILE A 117 1.12 -11.37 -1.77
CA ILE A 117 0.64 -10.00 -1.99
C ILE A 117 -0.62 -10.03 -2.87
N LEU A 118 -0.62 -10.86 -3.93
CA LEU A 118 -1.80 -11.06 -4.78
C LEU A 118 -2.97 -11.62 -3.98
N ILE A 119 -2.72 -12.57 -3.08
CA ILE A 119 -3.78 -13.12 -2.22
C ILE A 119 -4.37 -12.05 -1.33
N VAL A 120 -3.53 -11.32 -0.59
CA VAL A 120 -3.99 -10.28 0.33
C VAL A 120 -4.81 -9.25 -0.45
N PHE A 121 -4.34 -8.85 -1.63
CA PHE A 121 -5.05 -7.95 -2.53
C PHE A 121 -6.42 -8.49 -2.97
N PHE A 122 -6.48 -9.64 -3.65
CA PHE A 122 -7.75 -10.18 -4.16
C PHE A 122 -8.73 -10.51 -3.04
N TRP A 123 -8.21 -10.95 -1.89
CA TRP A 123 -9.01 -11.26 -0.74
C TRP A 123 -9.58 -9.98 -0.08
N GLY A 124 -8.84 -8.87 -0.08
CA GLY A 124 -9.36 -7.55 0.30
C GLY A 124 -10.50 -7.08 -0.61
N VAL A 125 -10.35 -7.19 -1.93
CA VAL A 125 -11.43 -6.88 -2.90
C VAL A 125 -12.65 -7.75 -2.66
N TRP A 126 -12.45 -9.05 -2.47
CA TRP A 126 -13.51 -10.00 -2.13
C TRP A 126 -14.20 -9.63 -0.81
N HIS A 127 -13.44 -9.21 0.20
CA HIS A 127 -13.98 -8.80 1.49
C HIS A 127 -14.91 -7.59 1.36
N GLY A 128 -14.46 -6.52 0.69
CA GLY A 128 -15.28 -5.33 0.41
C GLY A 128 -16.56 -5.68 -0.35
N MET A 129 -16.45 -6.51 -1.39
CA MET A 129 -17.60 -7.01 -2.17
C MET A 129 -18.59 -7.80 -1.30
N MET A 130 -18.10 -8.71 -0.46
CA MET A 130 -18.93 -9.54 0.42
C MET A 130 -19.61 -8.73 1.53
N GLN A 131 -18.99 -7.66 2.01
CA GLN A 131 -19.62 -6.70 2.92
C GLN A 131 -20.84 -6.04 2.25
N THR A 132 -20.67 -5.48 1.04
CA THR A 132 -21.77 -4.85 0.29
C THR A 132 -22.91 -5.82 0.02
N TYR A 133 -22.58 -7.03 -0.42
CA TYR A 133 -23.57 -8.09 -0.60
C TYR A 133 -24.25 -8.49 0.72
N GLY A 134 -23.52 -8.54 1.83
CA GLY A 134 -24.06 -8.77 3.17
C GLY A 134 -25.11 -7.74 3.56
N PHE A 135 -24.84 -6.44 3.35
CA PHE A 135 -25.82 -5.38 3.60
C PHE A 135 -27.08 -5.51 2.74
N CYS A 136 -26.94 -5.88 1.46
CA CYS A 136 -28.09 -6.17 0.60
C CYS A 136 -29.01 -7.24 1.21
N ARG A 137 -28.39 -8.26 1.83
CA ARG A 137 -29.11 -9.37 2.47
C ARG A 137 -29.80 -8.95 3.76
N ILE A 138 -29.18 -8.05 4.54
CA ILE A 138 -29.80 -7.49 5.74
C ILE A 138 -31.02 -6.64 5.35
N TYR A 139 -30.90 -5.76 4.34
CA TYR A 139 -32.03 -4.93 3.88
C TYR A 139 -33.20 -5.75 3.34
N ASP A 140 -32.93 -6.80 2.58
CA ASP A 140 -33.98 -7.71 2.11
C ASP A 140 -34.61 -8.49 3.26
N ALA A 141 -33.82 -8.95 4.23
CA ALA A 141 -34.33 -9.64 5.41
C ALA A 141 -35.21 -8.73 6.30
N LYS A 142 -34.88 -7.44 6.43
CA LYS A 142 -35.71 -6.44 7.12
C LYS A 142 -37.07 -6.23 6.43
N ARG A 143 -37.16 -6.47 5.12
CA ARG A 143 -38.41 -6.51 4.34
C ARG A 143 -39.09 -7.89 4.31
N GLY A 144 -38.46 -8.91 4.88
CA GLY A 144 -38.94 -10.30 4.86
C GLY A 144 -38.71 -11.02 3.52
N SER A 145 -37.84 -10.51 2.65
CA SER A 145 -37.54 -11.11 1.34
C SER A 145 -36.36 -12.06 1.42
N PHE A 146 -36.58 -13.31 0.97
CA PHE A 146 -35.55 -14.35 0.87
C PHE A 146 -35.50 -14.98 -0.53
N ALA A 147 -35.96 -14.25 -1.56
CA ALA A 147 -36.04 -14.73 -2.93
C ALA A 147 -34.66 -15.15 -3.48
N ALA A 148 -34.58 -16.37 -4.00
CA ALA A 148 -33.32 -16.94 -4.50
C ALA A 148 -32.75 -16.18 -5.70
N LEU A 149 -33.62 -15.73 -6.62
CA LEU A 149 -33.21 -14.94 -7.79
C LEU A 149 -32.61 -13.59 -7.38
N THR A 150 -33.30 -12.83 -6.53
CA THR A 150 -32.81 -11.55 -6.00
C THR A 150 -31.45 -11.73 -5.31
N ARG A 151 -31.30 -12.78 -4.51
CA ARG A 151 -30.02 -13.10 -3.86
C ARG A 151 -28.89 -13.36 -4.86
N ARG A 152 -29.17 -14.13 -5.92
CA ARG A 152 -28.17 -14.43 -6.97
C ARG A 152 -27.79 -13.19 -7.75
N LEU A 153 -28.77 -12.36 -8.11
CA LEU A 153 -28.54 -11.10 -8.84
C LEU A 153 -27.80 -10.07 -7.98
N ASP A 154 -28.14 -9.93 -6.69
CA ASP A 154 -27.40 -9.05 -5.76
C ASP A 154 -25.93 -9.47 -5.68
N PHE A 155 -25.65 -10.78 -5.54
CA PHE A 155 -24.27 -11.29 -5.51
C PHE A 155 -23.55 -11.07 -6.84
N ALA A 156 -24.18 -11.43 -7.96
CA ALA A 156 -23.60 -11.28 -9.29
C ALA A 156 -23.31 -9.81 -9.59
N THR A 157 -24.19 -8.88 -9.20
CA THR A 157 -24.00 -7.44 -9.38
C THR A 157 -22.78 -6.96 -8.60
N CYS A 158 -22.67 -7.30 -7.31
CA CYS A 158 -21.47 -6.96 -6.54
C CYS A 158 -20.21 -7.55 -7.16
N ALA A 159 -20.22 -8.85 -7.49
CA ALA A 159 -19.04 -9.55 -7.99
C ALA A 159 -18.54 -8.99 -9.33
N THR A 160 -19.45 -8.79 -10.29
CA THR A 160 -19.09 -8.33 -11.63
C THR A 160 -18.63 -6.89 -11.63
N TRP A 161 -19.30 -5.99 -10.89
CA TRP A 161 -18.90 -4.59 -10.84
C TRP A 161 -17.63 -4.35 -10.00
N PHE A 162 -17.42 -5.10 -8.91
CA PHE A 162 -16.16 -5.01 -8.17
C PHE A 162 -14.98 -5.50 -9.02
N ALA A 163 -15.15 -6.62 -9.72
CA ALA A 163 -14.15 -7.15 -10.64
C ALA A 163 -13.88 -6.19 -11.81
N ALA A 164 -14.93 -5.66 -12.45
CA ALA A 164 -14.80 -4.73 -13.56
C ALA A 164 -14.00 -3.49 -13.18
N ALA A 165 -14.30 -2.86 -12.04
CA ALA A 165 -13.59 -1.66 -11.61
C ALA A 165 -12.08 -1.89 -11.35
N VAL A 166 -11.68 -3.11 -10.95
CA VAL A 166 -10.26 -3.47 -10.78
C VAL A 166 -9.62 -3.80 -12.13
N LEU A 167 -10.25 -4.68 -12.90
CA LEU A 167 -9.69 -5.20 -14.16
C LEU A 167 -9.62 -4.14 -15.26
N LEU A 168 -10.51 -3.14 -15.22
CA LEU A 168 -10.54 -2.04 -16.18
C LEU A 168 -9.74 -0.83 -15.70
N SER A 169 -9.18 -0.85 -14.49
CA SER A 169 -8.32 0.22 -13.99
C SER A 169 -6.89 0.01 -14.48
N PRO A 170 -6.36 0.91 -15.34
CA PRO A 170 -5.00 0.76 -15.86
C PRO A 170 -3.96 0.77 -14.73
N GLN A 171 -4.17 1.61 -13.70
CA GLN A 171 -3.27 1.71 -12.56
C GLN A 171 -3.27 0.44 -11.70
N ARG A 172 -4.46 -0.10 -11.37
CA ARG A 172 -4.57 -1.37 -10.62
C ARG A 172 -4.01 -2.54 -11.39
N MET A 173 -4.28 -2.59 -12.70
CA MET A 173 -3.78 -3.65 -13.54
C MET A 173 -2.26 -3.59 -13.68
N THR A 174 -1.67 -2.40 -13.72
CA THR A 174 -0.20 -2.24 -13.72
C THR A 174 0.41 -2.91 -12.49
N ASP A 175 -0.08 -2.59 -11.29
CA ASP A 175 0.45 -3.16 -10.04
C ASP A 175 0.12 -4.66 -9.89
N SER A 176 -1.04 -5.09 -10.40
CA SER A 176 -1.47 -6.49 -10.34
C SER A 176 -0.63 -7.37 -11.29
N LEU A 177 -0.38 -6.91 -12.52
CA LEU A 177 0.45 -7.63 -13.50
C LEU A 177 1.92 -7.65 -13.08
N GLU A 178 2.45 -6.55 -12.55
CA GLU A 178 3.78 -6.50 -11.95
C GLU A 178 3.93 -7.56 -10.86
N THR A 179 3.02 -7.57 -9.89
CA THR A 179 3.08 -8.56 -8.80
C THR A 179 2.90 -9.98 -9.33
N TYR A 180 2.03 -10.17 -10.33
CA TYR A 180 1.79 -11.45 -10.99
C TYR A 180 3.05 -11.98 -11.68
N TYR A 181 3.70 -11.20 -12.54
CA TYR A 181 4.93 -11.60 -13.23
C TYR A 181 6.11 -11.75 -12.25
N ALA A 182 6.24 -10.85 -11.26
CA ALA A 182 7.24 -10.98 -10.20
C ALA A 182 7.04 -12.23 -9.34
N SER A 183 5.78 -12.67 -9.18
CA SER A 183 5.44 -13.94 -8.53
C SER A 183 5.58 -15.16 -9.42
N GLY A 184 6.12 -15.04 -10.65
CA GLY A 184 6.31 -16.18 -11.55
C GLY A 184 5.09 -16.56 -12.38
N GLY A 185 4.10 -15.68 -12.48
CA GLY A 185 2.96 -15.86 -13.37
C GLY A 185 3.39 -15.97 -14.84
N PRO A 186 2.79 -16.87 -15.64
CA PRO A 186 3.06 -16.94 -17.07
C PRO A 186 2.65 -15.67 -17.80
N PHE A 187 3.31 -15.35 -18.90
CA PHE A 187 2.94 -14.21 -19.74
C PHE A 187 1.48 -14.29 -20.22
N ILE A 188 0.74 -13.17 -20.10
CA ILE A 188 -0.63 -13.05 -20.59
C ILE A 188 -0.58 -12.22 -21.87
N PRO A 189 -1.00 -12.76 -23.04
CA PRO A 189 -1.02 -11.97 -24.27
C PRO A 189 -1.92 -10.73 -24.14
N PRO A 190 -1.52 -9.55 -24.68
CA PRO A 190 -2.32 -8.33 -24.61
C PRO A 190 -3.75 -8.50 -25.13
N SER A 191 -3.91 -9.25 -26.23
CA SER A 191 -5.22 -9.55 -26.82
C SER A 191 -6.10 -10.38 -25.89
N LEU A 192 -5.52 -11.33 -25.16
CA LEU A 192 -6.25 -12.14 -24.18
C LEU A 192 -6.70 -11.28 -22.99
N LEU A 193 -5.82 -10.42 -22.49
CA LEU A 193 -6.15 -9.50 -21.41
C LEU A 193 -7.29 -8.54 -21.82
N HIS A 194 -7.15 -7.89 -22.97
CA HIS A 194 -8.14 -6.95 -23.48
C HIS A 194 -9.49 -7.63 -23.73
N ASN A 195 -9.50 -8.80 -24.38
CA ASN A 195 -10.74 -9.55 -24.59
C ASN A 195 -11.38 -9.95 -23.25
N GLY A 196 -10.58 -10.37 -22.27
CA GLY A 196 -11.06 -10.66 -20.92
C GLY A 196 -11.71 -9.46 -20.25
N GLN A 197 -11.08 -8.28 -20.35
CA GLN A 197 -11.62 -7.01 -19.85
C GLN A 197 -12.97 -6.65 -20.50
N GLN A 198 -13.09 -6.77 -21.82
CA GLN A 198 -14.34 -6.51 -22.55
C GLN A 198 -15.45 -7.49 -22.14
N VAL A 199 -15.12 -8.77 -21.99
CA VAL A 199 -16.08 -9.79 -21.52
C VAL A 199 -16.57 -9.47 -20.11
N VAL A 200 -15.67 -9.11 -19.19
CA VAL A 200 -16.05 -8.73 -17.82
C VAL A 200 -16.98 -7.51 -17.82
N LEU A 201 -16.68 -6.49 -18.62
CA LEU A 201 -17.53 -5.31 -18.76
C LEU A 201 -18.92 -5.67 -19.29
N ALA A 202 -18.98 -6.44 -20.38
CA ALA A 202 -20.24 -6.89 -20.97
C ALA A 202 -21.09 -7.69 -19.96
N VAL A 203 -20.47 -8.60 -19.22
CA VAL A 203 -21.14 -9.39 -18.17
C VAL A 203 -21.65 -8.48 -17.04
N ALA A 204 -20.88 -7.49 -16.59
CA ALA A 204 -21.30 -6.54 -15.56
C ALA A 204 -22.52 -5.72 -15.99
N ILE A 205 -22.54 -5.27 -17.26
CA ILE A 205 -23.68 -4.54 -17.85
C ILE A 205 -24.92 -5.45 -17.91
N VAL A 206 -24.80 -6.65 -18.46
CA VAL A 206 -25.93 -7.61 -18.57
C VAL A 206 -26.48 -7.95 -17.19
N VAL A 207 -25.62 -8.25 -16.21
CA VAL A 207 -26.04 -8.53 -14.84
C VAL A 207 -26.72 -7.32 -14.20
N GLY A 208 -26.21 -6.11 -14.43
CA GLY A 208 -26.84 -4.86 -13.99
C GLY A 208 -28.25 -4.67 -14.56
N ILE A 209 -28.44 -4.92 -15.86
CA ILE A 209 -29.76 -4.88 -16.51
C ILE A 209 -30.71 -5.91 -15.90
N LEU A 210 -30.25 -7.15 -15.72
CA LEU A 210 -31.07 -8.21 -15.11
C LEU A 210 -31.44 -7.89 -13.66
N PHE A 211 -30.52 -7.30 -12.90
CA PHE A 211 -30.78 -6.82 -11.55
C PHE A 211 -31.87 -5.74 -11.54
N LEU A 212 -31.74 -4.70 -12.38
CA LEU A 212 -32.73 -3.61 -12.47
C LEU A 212 -34.08 -4.12 -12.96
N PHE A 213 -34.10 -4.99 -13.96
CA PHE A 213 -35.33 -5.63 -14.44
C PHE A 213 -36.03 -6.41 -13.31
N ASN A 214 -35.29 -7.24 -12.56
CA ASN A 214 -35.86 -7.97 -11.43
C ASN A 214 -36.33 -7.02 -10.31
N PHE A 215 -35.58 -5.96 -10.03
CA PHE A 215 -35.96 -4.94 -9.03
C PHE A 215 -37.28 -4.25 -9.41
N SER A 216 -37.40 -3.79 -10.66
CA SER A 216 -38.60 -3.14 -11.20
C SER A 216 -39.79 -4.11 -11.28
N ARG A 217 -39.57 -5.35 -11.72
CA ARG A 217 -40.60 -6.40 -11.73
C ARG A 217 -41.14 -6.68 -10.33
N MET A 218 -40.26 -6.81 -9.34
CA MET A 218 -40.68 -7.00 -7.94
C MET A 218 -41.49 -5.80 -7.41
N TRP A 219 -41.14 -4.59 -7.85
CA TRP A 219 -41.89 -3.39 -7.51
C TRP A 219 -43.31 -3.41 -8.13
N ALA A 220 -43.41 -3.74 -9.42
CA ALA A 220 -44.67 -3.86 -10.15
C ALA A 220 -45.58 -4.97 -9.57
N GLU A 221 -45.01 -6.10 -9.13
CA GLU A 221 -45.73 -7.20 -8.47
C GLU A 221 -46.17 -6.89 -7.02
N GLY A 222 -45.97 -5.66 -6.53
CA GLY A 222 -46.29 -5.28 -5.14
C GLY A 222 -45.32 -5.83 -4.09
N LYS A 223 -44.32 -6.63 -4.47
CA LYS A 223 -43.23 -7.15 -3.62
C LYS A 223 -42.11 -6.12 -3.46
N ARG A 224 -42.46 -4.88 -3.12
CA ARG A 224 -41.58 -3.70 -3.09
C ARG A 224 -40.25 -3.98 -2.36
N PRO A 225 -39.13 -4.14 -3.09
CA PRO A 225 -37.79 -4.29 -2.52
C PRO A 225 -37.41 -3.09 -1.66
N ASN A 226 -36.35 -3.22 -0.85
CA ASN A 226 -35.89 -2.10 -0.04
C ASN A 226 -35.23 -1.03 -0.94
N PRO A 227 -35.74 0.22 -0.99
CA PRO A 227 -35.14 1.27 -1.82
C PRO A 227 -33.74 1.67 -1.34
N VAL A 228 -33.44 1.55 -0.04
CA VAL A 228 -32.12 1.84 0.53
C VAL A 228 -31.07 0.87 0.01
N LYS A 229 -31.46 -0.37 -0.28
CA LYS A 229 -30.57 -1.36 -0.91
C LYS A 229 -30.10 -0.90 -2.29
N LEU A 230 -31.00 -0.35 -3.10
CA LEU A 230 -30.66 0.16 -4.43
C LEU A 230 -29.72 1.37 -4.30
N ALA A 231 -30.04 2.30 -3.40
CA ALA A 231 -29.20 3.46 -3.12
C ALA A 231 -27.78 3.03 -2.70
N LEU A 232 -27.67 2.10 -1.73
CA LEU A 232 -26.40 1.52 -1.30
C LEU A 232 -25.61 0.93 -2.48
N LEU A 233 -26.24 0.08 -3.30
CA LEU A 233 -25.54 -0.57 -4.41
C LEU A 233 -25.03 0.45 -5.41
N VAL A 234 -25.85 1.42 -5.80
CA VAL A 234 -25.46 2.49 -6.73
C VAL A 234 -24.31 3.29 -6.15
N THR A 235 -24.40 3.74 -4.90
CA THR A 235 -23.34 4.56 -4.29
C THR A 235 -22.05 3.78 -4.07
N THR A 236 -22.12 2.55 -3.58
CA THR A 236 -20.93 1.72 -3.35
C THR A 236 -20.24 1.36 -4.65
N ILE A 237 -20.97 0.96 -5.69
CA ILE A 237 -20.38 0.59 -6.99
C ILE A 237 -19.80 1.83 -7.67
N ALA A 238 -20.53 2.96 -7.69
CA ALA A 238 -20.02 4.20 -8.27
C ALA A 238 -18.78 4.71 -7.53
N PHE A 239 -18.77 4.64 -6.19
CA PHE A 239 -17.62 5.07 -5.40
C PHE A 239 -16.44 4.12 -5.56
N TRP A 240 -16.65 2.80 -5.59
CA TRP A 240 -15.61 1.82 -5.91
C TRP A 240 -15.03 2.07 -7.31
N TRP A 241 -15.87 2.34 -8.30
CA TRP A 241 -15.42 2.70 -9.64
C TRP A 241 -14.57 3.96 -9.63
N TYR A 242 -15.05 5.04 -8.98
CA TYR A 242 -14.34 6.30 -8.82
C TYR A 242 -12.97 6.09 -8.16
N CYS A 243 -12.91 5.35 -7.05
CA CYS A 243 -11.65 5.07 -6.35
C CYS A 243 -10.63 4.31 -7.21
N ASN A 244 -11.07 3.44 -8.13
CA ASN A 244 -10.16 2.66 -8.96
C ASN A 244 -9.84 3.31 -10.31
N ASN A 245 -10.76 4.11 -10.87
CA ASN A 245 -10.69 4.60 -12.26
C ASN A 245 -10.82 6.11 -12.40
N GLY A 246 -11.36 6.81 -11.39
CA GLY A 246 -11.60 8.24 -11.40
C GLY A 246 -10.54 9.07 -10.66
N VAL A 247 -9.79 8.46 -9.74
CA VAL A 247 -8.72 9.13 -8.99
C VAL A 247 -7.39 8.96 -9.72
N THR A 248 -6.66 10.06 -9.92
CA THR A 248 -5.36 10.07 -10.62
C THR A 248 -4.27 9.31 -9.87
N ASN A 249 -4.29 9.32 -8.54
CA ASN A 249 -3.39 8.55 -7.70
C ASN A 249 -4.12 7.34 -7.08
N ILE A 250 -3.74 6.12 -7.48
CA ILE A 250 -4.39 4.91 -6.99
C ILE A 250 -4.32 4.72 -5.47
N LEU A 251 -3.28 5.21 -4.79
CA LEU A 251 -3.15 5.10 -3.32
C LEU A 251 -4.20 5.94 -2.62
N ALA A 252 -4.47 7.14 -3.14
CA ALA A 252 -5.58 7.97 -2.69
C ALA A 252 -6.93 7.27 -2.91
N GLY A 253 -7.09 6.63 -4.07
CA GLY A 253 -8.27 5.80 -4.38
C GLY A 253 -8.47 4.66 -3.39
N ILE A 254 -7.41 3.90 -3.07
CA ILE A 254 -7.43 2.86 -2.03
C ILE A 254 -7.86 3.45 -0.71
N ALA A 255 -7.17 4.49 -0.23
CA ALA A 255 -7.45 5.12 1.05
C ALA A 255 -8.90 5.60 1.17
N LEU A 256 -9.44 6.22 0.11
CA LEU A 256 -10.84 6.64 0.06
C LEU A 256 -11.82 5.49 0.26
N PHE A 257 -11.62 4.38 -0.43
CA PHE A 257 -12.51 3.23 -0.30
C PHE A 257 -12.35 2.51 1.03
N GLU A 258 -11.14 2.37 1.54
CA GLU A 258 -10.87 1.80 2.87
C GLU A 258 -11.63 2.57 3.95
N VAL A 259 -11.53 3.91 3.99
CA VAL A 259 -12.27 4.71 4.98
C VAL A 259 -13.79 4.51 4.85
N TYR A 260 -14.31 4.45 3.62
CA TYR A 260 -15.74 4.18 3.42
C TYR A 260 -16.15 2.78 3.92
N HIS A 261 -15.35 1.77 3.59
CA HIS A 261 -15.51 0.40 4.05
C HIS A 261 -15.51 0.34 5.59
N ASP A 262 -14.60 1.04 6.23
CA ASP A 262 -14.41 1.08 7.69
C ASP A 262 -15.59 1.72 8.41
N VAL A 263 -16.08 2.85 7.90
CA VAL A 263 -17.25 3.54 8.48
C VAL A 263 -18.45 2.61 8.50
N GLN A 264 -18.72 1.94 7.39
CA GLN A 264 -19.79 0.95 7.30
C GLN A 264 -19.57 -0.21 8.26
N TYR A 265 -18.38 -0.81 8.22
CA TYR A 265 -18.01 -1.98 8.99
C TYR A 265 -18.08 -1.72 10.50
N LEU A 266 -17.37 -0.70 11.00
CA LEU A 266 -17.30 -0.35 12.42
C LEU A 266 -18.68 -0.02 12.99
N SER A 267 -19.53 0.67 12.21
CA SER A 267 -20.89 0.98 12.63
C SER A 267 -21.75 -0.27 12.84
N LEU A 268 -21.67 -1.25 11.92
CA LEU A 268 -22.43 -2.49 12.03
C LEU A 268 -21.91 -3.35 13.18
N VAL A 269 -20.58 -3.52 13.28
CA VAL A 269 -19.93 -4.37 14.27
C VAL A 269 -20.18 -3.87 15.68
N TRP A 270 -20.10 -2.55 15.90
CA TRP A 270 -20.44 -1.93 17.17
C TRP A 270 -21.85 -2.29 17.61
N ILE A 271 -22.83 -2.15 16.70
CA ILE A 271 -24.24 -2.33 17.01
C ILE A 271 -24.59 -3.81 17.19
N TYR A 272 -23.97 -4.68 16.39
CA TYR A 272 -24.08 -6.13 16.56
C TYR A 272 -23.57 -6.56 17.94
N ASN A 273 -22.33 -6.19 18.30
CA ASN A 273 -21.72 -6.60 19.57
C ASN A 273 -22.45 -5.99 20.77
N ARG A 274 -22.91 -4.74 20.66
CA ARG A 274 -23.74 -4.12 21.68
C ARG A 274 -25.07 -4.85 21.87
N SER A 275 -25.80 -5.12 20.79
CA SER A 275 -27.06 -5.88 20.90
C SER A 275 -26.85 -7.26 21.51
N ARG A 276 -25.68 -7.87 21.28
CA ARG A 276 -25.34 -9.16 21.90
C ARG A 276 -25.09 -9.04 23.38
N VAL A 277 -24.26 -8.08 23.81
CA VAL A 277 -23.99 -7.83 25.24
C VAL A 277 -25.27 -7.49 26.00
N GLU A 278 -26.21 -6.78 25.37
CA GLU A 278 -27.51 -6.44 25.96
C GLU A 278 -28.45 -7.65 26.08
N LYS A 279 -28.40 -8.62 25.14
CA LYS A 279 -29.32 -9.78 25.09
C LYS A 279 -28.79 -11.03 25.77
N ASP A 280 -27.47 -11.24 25.76
CA ASP A 280 -26.83 -12.47 26.21
C ASP A 280 -26.07 -12.23 27.52
N THR A 281 -26.67 -12.68 28.61
CA THR A 281 -26.12 -12.50 29.95
C THR A 281 -24.83 -13.29 30.18
N SER A 282 -24.52 -14.29 29.33
CA SER A 282 -23.28 -15.08 29.43
C SER A 282 -22.03 -14.35 28.93
N ILE A 283 -22.20 -13.27 28.14
CA ILE A 283 -21.09 -12.46 27.65
C ILE A 283 -20.62 -11.53 28.77
N GLY A 284 -19.58 -11.91 29.50
CA GLY A 284 -18.98 -11.14 30.60
C GLY A 284 -17.62 -10.51 30.27
N GLY A 285 -16.95 -9.96 31.29
CA GLY A 285 -15.56 -9.47 31.19
C GLY A 285 -15.37 -8.26 30.28
N PHE A 286 -14.24 -8.22 29.59
CA PHE A 286 -13.82 -7.09 28.74
C PHE A 286 -14.84 -6.75 27.64
N MET A 287 -15.42 -7.76 26.99
CA MET A 287 -16.41 -7.54 25.92
C MET A 287 -17.65 -6.82 26.44
N ARG A 288 -18.18 -7.21 27.60
CA ARG A 288 -19.29 -6.49 28.24
C ARG A 288 -18.90 -5.09 28.69
N PHE A 289 -17.69 -4.93 29.21
CA PHE A 289 -17.18 -3.63 29.64
C PHE A 289 -17.11 -2.63 28.49
N VAL A 290 -16.58 -3.02 27.32
CA VAL A 290 -16.41 -2.12 26.16
C VAL A 290 -17.75 -1.81 25.47
N PHE A 291 -18.63 -2.80 25.29
CA PHE A 291 -19.86 -2.62 24.51
C PHE A 291 -21.11 -2.29 25.35
N ARG A 292 -20.99 -2.01 26.66
CA ARG A 292 -22.12 -1.51 27.47
C ARG A 292 -22.54 -0.11 27.01
N ARG A 293 -23.75 0.29 27.41
CA ARG A 293 -24.36 1.57 27.02
C ARG A 293 -23.64 2.76 27.70
N SER A 294 -22.57 3.25 27.09
CA SER A 294 -21.89 4.51 27.46
C SER A 294 -21.32 5.22 26.24
N GLY A 295 -21.45 6.55 26.19
CA GLY A 295 -20.83 7.37 25.14
C GLY A 295 -19.30 7.41 25.26
N SER A 296 -18.77 7.45 26.47
CA SER A 296 -17.31 7.48 26.71
C SER A 296 -16.58 6.22 26.23
N LEU A 297 -17.27 5.08 26.18
CA LEU A 297 -16.70 3.82 25.71
C LEU A 297 -16.59 3.73 24.19
N VAL A 298 -17.34 4.55 23.45
CA VAL A 298 -17.09 4.73 22.01
C VAL A 298 -15.70 5.34 21.80
N GLY A 299 -15.34 6.34 22.62
CA GLY A 299 -14.00 6.93 22.60
C GLY A 299 -12.90 5.92 22.94
N LEU A 300 -13.09 5.09 23.98
CA LEU A 300 -12.16 4.00 24.30
C LEU A 300 -12.03 3.00 23.15
N TYR A 301 -13.13 2.61 22.52
CA TYR A 301 -13.13 1.68 21.39
C TYR A 301 -12.36 2.22 20.18
N VAL A 302 -12.58 3.50 19.83
CA VAL A 302 -11.80 4.19 18.79
C VAL A 302 -10.33 4.26 19.19
N GLY A 303 -10.02 4.60 20.45
CA GLY A 303 -8.65 4.62 20.97
C GLY A 303 -7.94 3.27 20.87
N LEU A 304 -8.65 2.17 21.14
CA LEU A 304 -8.12 0.81 20.99
C LEU A 304 -7.85 0.44 19.52
N VAL A 305 -8.75 0.82 18.61
CA VAL A 305 -8.55 0.67 17.15
C VAL A 305 -7.30 1.42 16.70
N PHE A 306 -7.13 2.67 17.15
CA PHE A 306 -5.94 3.47 16.85
C PHE A 306 -4.67 2.85 17.46
N ALA A 307 -4.73 2.41 18.72
CA ALA A 307 -3.59 1.76 19.37
C ALA A 307 -3.16 0.50 18.63
N TYR A 308 -4.11 -0.32 18.16
CA TYR A 308 -3.80 -1.51 17.37
C TYR A 308 -3.24 -1.15 15.99
N GLY A 309 -3.82 -0.16 15.31
CA GLY A 309 -3.35 0.34 14.02
C GLY A 309 -1.95 0.96 14.06
N SER A 310 -1.54 1.50 15.22
CA SER A 310 -0.20 2.07 15.39
C SER A 310 0.92 1.07 15.08
N LEU A 311 0.69 -0.24 15.25
CA LEU A 311 1.65 -1.28 14.87
C LEU A 311 2.01 -1.21 13.39
N ALA A 312 1.02 -1.05 12.51
CA ALA A 312 1.24 -0.91 11.08
C ALA A 312 1.89 0.44 10.74
N TYR A 313 1.52 1.51 11.46
CA TYR A 313 2.16 2.83 11.32
C TYR A 313 3.65 2.77 11.65
N PHE A 314 4.04 2.19 12.78
CA PHE A 314 5.44 1.99 13.14
C PHE A 314 6.16 1.13 12.11
N THR A 315 5.53 0.04 11.64
CA THR A 315 6.10 -0.84 10.61
C THR A 315 6.49 -0.09 9.34
N ALA A 316 5.68 0.88 8.91
CA ALA A 316 5.94 1.69 7.71
C ALA A 316 7.19 2.58 7.85
N HIS A 317 7.57 2.96 9.07
CA HIS A 317 8.68 3.86 9.38
C HIS A 317 9.92 3.13 9.95
N LEU A 318 9.91 1.79 9.99
CA LEU A 318 11.06 1.02 10.46
C LEU A 318 12.12 0.91 9.37
N GLU A 319 13.35 1.27 9.73
CA GLU A 319 14.53 1.13 8.88
C GLU A 319 15.20 -0.24 9.03
N ILE A 320 14.91 -0.98 10.11
CA ILE A 320 15.48 -2.32 10.35
C ILE A 320 14.71 -3.35 9.51
N GLU A 321 15.30 -3.73 8.37
CA GLU A 321 14.65 -4.59 7.38
C GLU A 321 14.11 -5.92 7.95
N THR A 322 14.88 -6.60 8.80
CA THR A 322 14.45 -7.86 9.43
C THR A 322 13.18 -7.69 10.25
N VAL A 323 13.10 -6.63 11.06
CA VAL A 323 11.92 -6.34 11.89
C VAL A 323 10.75 -5.96 11.00
N LYS A 324 11.00 -5.15 9.95
CA LYS A 324 9.98 -4.77 8.97
C LYS A 324 9.36 -5.97 8.27
N ARG A 325 10.16 -6.95 7.82
CA ARG A 325 9.66 -8.19 7.18
C ARG A 325 8.76 -9.00 8.12
N VAL A 326 9.17 -9.18 9.38
CA VAL A 326 8.38 -9.90 10.40
C VAL A 326 7.05 -9.19 10.66
N LEU A 327 7.08 -7.89 10.92
CA LEU A 327 5.87 -7.11 11.20
C LEU A 327 4.94 -7.03 10.00
N THR A 328 5.47 -6.95 8.78
CA THR A 328 4.65 -7.01 7.56
C THR A 328 3.92 -8.35 7.45
N GLY A 329 4.61 -9.46 7.77
CA GLY A 329 3.96 -10.78 7.86
C GLY A 329 2.86 -10.85 8.92
N VAL A 330 3.06 -10.23 10.10
CA VAL A 330 2.03 -10.12 11.15
C VAL A 330 0.82 -9.31 10.66
N VAL A 331 1.05 -8.17 9.99
CA VAL A 331 0.00 -7.32 9.43
C VAL A 331 -0.81 -8.07 8.38
N ALA A 332 -0.15 -8.75 7.43
CA ALA A 332 -0.82 -9.56 6.42
C ALA A 332 -1.65 -10.71 7.03
N ALA A 333 -1.09 -11.42 8.01
CA ALA A 333 -1.80 -12.48 8.71
C ALA A 333 -3.04 -11.96 9.47
N SER A 334 -2.93 -10.80 10.11
CA SER A 334 -4.06 -10.15 10.77
C SER A 334 -5.18 -9.80 9.80
N GLY A 335 -4.85 -9.23 8.63
CA GLY A 335 -5.83 -8.96 7.57
C GLY A 335 -6.56 -10.21 7.11
N LEU A 336 -5.82 -11.25 6.72
CA LEU A 336 -6.40 -12.54 6.31
C LEU A 336 -7.31 -13.14 7.40
N LEU A 337 -6.93 -13.02 8.66
CA LEU A 337 -7.70 -13.53 9.78
C LEU A 337 -8.97 -12.70 10.05
N HIS A 338 -8.88 -11.38 9.97
CA HIS A 338 -10.02 -10.47 10.08
C HIS A 338 -11.09 -10.82 9.04
N PHE A 339 -10.69 -10.91 7.78
CA PHE A 339 -11.59 -11.25 6.69
C PHE A 339 -12.25 -12.64 6.88
N TYR A 340 -11.54 -13.59 7.47
CA TYR A 340 -12.07 -14.91 7.80
C TYR A 340 -13.09 -14.85 8.96
N TYR A 341 -12.86 -14.00 9.96
CA TYR A 341 -13.73 -13.86 11.14
C TYR A 341 -15.03 -13.11 10.84
N ASP A 342 -15.05 -12.20 9.87
CA ASP A 342 -16.22 -11.36 9.59
C ASP A 342 -17.31 -11.97 8.71
N GLY A 343 -17.19 -13.28 8.49
CA GLY A 343 -18.22 -14.14 7.91
C GLY A 343 -19.66 -13.93 8.39
N PHE A 344 -19.89 -13.36 9.58
CA PHE A 344 -21.24 -13.13 10.11
C PHE A 344 -22.03 -12.08 9.33
N ILE A 345 -21.39 -11.05 8.77
CA ILE A 345 -22.06 -9.93 8.08
C ILE A 345 -22.87 -10.47 6.89
N TRP A 346 -22.34 -11.46 6.17
CA TRP A 346 -22.99 -12.08 5.02
C TRP A 346 -23.61 -13.47 5.29
N LYS A 347 -23.47 -14.04 6.50
CA LYS A 347 -24.13 -15.30 6.91
C LYS A 347 -25.48 -15.06 7.59
N VAL A 348 -26.32 -14.21 7.00
CA VAL A 348 -27.70 -13.89 7.48
C VAL A 348 -28.63 -15.13 7.54
N ARG A 349 -28.19 -16.29 7.05
CA ARG A 349 -28.89 -17.58 7.23
C ARG A 349 -28.80 -18.14 8.66
N ASP A 350 -27.78 -17.76 9.43
CA ASP A 350 -27.60 -18.25 10.79
C ASP A 350 -28.59 -17.55 11.76
N ARG A 351 -29.29 -18.35 12.57
CA ARG A 351 -30.37 -17.86 13.45
C ARG A 351 -29.86 -16.86 14.47
N SER A 352 -28.74 -17.14 15.13
CA SER A 352 -28.14 -16.24 16.13
C SER A 352 -27.73 -14.92 15.49
N THR A 353 -27.16 -14.98 14.29
CA THR A 353 -26.80 -13.78 13.51
C THR A 353 -28.02 -12.91 13.21
N ARG A 354 -29.16 -13.51 12.82
CA ARG A 354 -30.42 -12.78 12.56
C ARG A 354 -30.98 -12.11 13.81
N GLU A 355 -31.03 -12.83 14.92
CA GLU A 355 -31.58 -12.34 16.19
C GLU A 355 -30.79 -11.12 16.71
N ASN A 356 -29.47 -11.14 16.54
CA ASN A 356 -28.58 -10.06 16.95
C ASN A 356 -28.60 -8.85 16.01
N LEU A 357 -28.94 -9.05 14.73
CA LEU A 357 -29.21 -7.97 13.76
C LEU A 357 -30.65 -7.43 13.83
N GLY A 358 -31.47 -7.94 14.75
CA GLY A 358 -32.88 -7.56 14.87
C GLY A 358 -33.69 -7.91 13.61
N LEU A 359 -33.45 -9.10 13.05
CA LEU A 359 -34.19 -9.67 11.93
C LEU A 359 -35.18 -10.72 12.46
N ALA A 360 -36.39 -10.79 11.91
CA ALA A 360 -37.38 -11.79 12.30
C ALA A 360 -36.82 -13.22 12.12
N ALA A 361 -37.13 -14.15 13.03
CA ALA A 361 -36.79 -15.56 12.85
C ALA A 361 -37.63 -16.12 11.68
N GLY A 362 -36.96 -16.59 10.63
CA GLY A 362 -37.61 -17.22 9.48
C GLY A 362 -37.24 -18.68 9.47
N ASN A 363 -38.23 -19.53 9.23
CA ASN A 363 -38.09 -20.98 9.11
C ASN A 363 -37.36 -21.32 7.81
N ALA A 364 -36.03 -21.14 7.76
CA ALA A 364 -35.23 -21.74 6.71
C ALA A 364 -34.96 -23.20 7.11
N PRO A 365 -35.37 -24.20 6.31
CA PRO A 365 -35.02 -25.59 6.58
C PRO A 365 -33.49 -25.73 6.56
N ALA A 366 -32.95 -26.42 7.56
CA ALA A 366 -31.56 -26.85 7.54
C ALA A 366 -31.40 -27.95 6.47
N GLY A 367 -31.09 -27.56 5.24
CA GLY A 367 -30.85 -28.50 4.13
C GLY A 367 -29.37 -28.59 3.78
N SER A 368 -28.75 -29.73 4.08
CA SER A 368 -28.20 -30.67 3.09
C SER A 368 -27.36 -31.76 3.79
N ARG A 369 -27.66 -33.03 3.50
CA ARG A 369 -26.77 -34.18 3.76
C ARG A 369 -25.49 -34.00 2.92
N GLU A 370 -24.37 -33.71 3.55
CA GLU A 370 -23.05 -33.78 2.90
C GLU A 370 -22.49 -35.21 3.07
N VAL A 371 -22.07 -35.82 1.96
CA VAL A 371 -21.56 -37.21 1.89
C VAL A 371 -20.13 -37.33 2.43
N LEU A 372 -19.42 -36.21 2.58
CA LEU A 372 -18.06 -36.13 3.13
C LEU A 372 -18.04 -35.32 4.44
N PRO A 373 -17.05 -35.56 5.33
CA PRO A 373 -16.86 -34.73 6.51
C PRO A 373 -16.69 -33.26 6.11
N THR A 374 -17.52 -32.38 6.65
CA THR A 374 -17.53 -30.92 6.37
C THR A 374 -16.16 -30.27 6.53
N GLY A 375 -15.30 -30.82 7.40
CA GLY A 375 -13.92 -30.37 7.60
C GLY A 375 -12.98 -30.70 6.44
N LEU A 376 -13.08 -31.90 5.86
CA LEU A 376 -12.23 -32.33 4.75
C LEU A 376 -12.57 -31.59 3.46
N LEU A 377 -13.86 -31.46 3.14
CA LEU A 377 -14.32 -30.64 2.01
C LEU A 377 -13.88 -29.17 2.13
N HIS A 378 -13.87 -28.64 3.36
CA HIS A 378 -13.37 -27.30 3.59
C HIS A 378 -11.86 -27.21 3.34
N GLY A 379 -11.06 -28.13 3.90
CA GLY A 379 -9.62 -28.20 3.68
C GLY A 379 -9.25 -28.32 2.20
N LEU A 380 -9.92 -29.20 1.45
CA LEU A 380 -9.68 -29.37 0.01
C LEU A 380 -9.98 -28.10 -0.79
N LYS A 381 -11.00 -27.32 -0.40
CA LYS A 381 -11.28 -26.01 -1.02
C LYS A 381 -10.13 -25.03 -0.80
N TRP A 382 -9.56 -24.97 0.42
CA TRP A 382 -8.40 -24.11 0.69
C TRP A 382 -7.15 -24.58 -0.07
N VAL A 383 -6.94 -25.88 -0.19
CA VAL A 383 -5.84 -26.42 -1.02
C VAL A 383 -5.98 -25.98 -2.47
N GLY A 384 -7.18 -26.14 -3.05
CA GLY A 384 -7.44 -25.75 -4.45
C GLY A 384 -7.36 -24.24 -4.70
N VAL A 385 -7.85 -23.42 -3.76
CA VAL A 385 -7.91 -21.96 -3.93
C VAL A 385 -6.60 -21.26 -3.56
N PHE A 386 -5.80 -21.81 -2.64
CA PHE A 386 -4.61 -21.13 -2.12
C PHE A 386 -3.33 -21.92 -2.28
N VAL A 387 -3.30 -23.17 -1.84
CA VAL A 387 -2.04 -23.94 -1.80
C VAL A 387 -1.53 -24.21 -3.21
N ILE A 388 -2.41 -24.66 -4.12
CA ILE A 388 -2.01 -24.94 -5.50
C ILE A 388 -1.58 -23.66 -6.23
N PRO A 389 -2.38 -22.57 -6.29
CA PRO A 389 -1.96 -21.34 -6.96
C PRO A 389 -0.67 -20.74 -6.40
N LEU A 390 -0.53 -20.68 -5.07
CA LEU A 390 0.71 -20.19 -4.45
C LEU A 390 1.91 -21.07 -4.76
N GLY A 391 1.74 -22.39 -4.68
CA GLY A 391 2.80 -23.34 -5.00
C GLY A 391 3.25 -23.18 -6.45
N THR A 392 2.31 -23.01 -7.39
CA THR A 392 2.63 -22.78 -8.80
C THR A 392 3.34 -21.46 -9.04
N LEU A 393 2.87 -20.36 -8.43
CA LEU A 393 3.53 -19.06 -8.52
C LEU A 393 4.92 -19.14 -7.90
N TRP A 394 5.07 -19.71 -6.72
CA TRP A 394 6.38 -19.88 -6.09
C TRP A 394 7.37 -20.66 -6.97
N ILE A 395 6.96 -21.80 -7.54
CA ILE A 395 7.81 -22.55 -8.49
C ILE A 395 8.18 -21.67 -9.70
N GLY A 396 7.23 -20.87 -10.20
CA GLY A 396 7.46 -19.90 -11.26
C GLY A 396 8.49 -18.83 -10.86
N GLN A 397 8.33 -18.20 -9.69
CA GLN A 397 9.19 -17.14 -9.18
C GLN A 397 10.62 -17.67 -9.00
N ALA A 398 10.76 -18.86 -8.42
CA ALA A 398 12.06 -19.50 -8.22
C ALA A 398 12.78 -19.86 -9.54
N ARG A 399 12.04 -20.00 -10.64
CA ARG A 399 12.57 -20.31 -11.98
C ARG A 399 12.66 -19.09 -12.89
N ASN A 400 12.06 -17.97 -12.50
CA ASN A 400 11.97 -16.79 -13.35
C ASN A 400 13.35 -16.13 -13.47
N LYS A 401 13.86 -16.05 -14.71
CA LYS A 401 15.10 -15.36 -15.06
C LYS A 401 14.86 -14.11 -15.90
N THR A 402 13.60 -13.73 -16.11
CA THR A 402 13.22 -12.59 -16.95
C THR A 402 13.69 -11.30 -16.28
N PRO A 403 14.55 -10.49 -16.93
CA PRO A 403 14.99 -9.20 -16.37
C PRO A 403 13.80 -8.29 -16.09
N GLU A 404 13.92 -7.43 -15.07
CA GLU A 404 12.85 -6.51 -14.68
C GLU A 404 12.41 -5.60 -15.83
N VAL A 405 13.36 -5.09 -16.62
CA VAL A 405 13.08 -4.25 -17.81
C VAL A 405 12.19 -4.95 -18.82
N GLU A 406 12.42 -6.25 -19.06
CA GLU A 406 11.60 -7.03 -19.99
C GLU A 406 10.19 -7.27 -19.41
N GLN A 407 10.08 -7.47 -18.10
CA GLN A 407 8.77 -7.57 -17.43
C GLN A 407 7.99 -6.26 -17.55
N MET A 408 8.65 -5.12 -17.31
CA MET A 408 8.00 -3.80 -17.42
C MET A 408 7.62 -3.46 -18.86
N SER A 409 8.44 -3.85 -19.85
CA SER A 409 8.11 -3.73 -21.27
C SER A 409 6.82 -4.49 -21.63
N ARG A 410 6.65 -5.71 -21.12
CA ARG A 410 5.42 -6.52 -21.30
C ARG A 410 4.22 -5.81 -20.69
N ILE A 411 4.34 -5.29 -19.46
CA ILE A 411 3.24 -4.60 -18.78
C ILE A 411 2.83 -3.32 -19.53
N ALA A 412 3.79 -2.53 -20.01
CA ALA A 412 3.51 -1.34 -20.82
C ALA A 412 2.83 -1.69 -22.16
N SER A 413 3.20 -2.83 -22.76
CA SER A 413 2.55 -3.33 -23.97
C SER A 413 1.13 -3.86 -23.71
N ASP A 414 0.90 -4.48 -22.55
CA ASP A 414 -0.41 -4.98 -22.11
C ASP A 414 -1.36 -3.83 -21.73
N LEU A 415 -0.81 -2.68 -21.32
CA LEU A 415 -1.54 -1.51 -20.82
C LEU A 415 -1.04 -0.20 -21.46
N PRO A 416 -1.23 -0.01 -22.78
CA PRO A 416 -0.66 1.14 -23.52
C PRO A 416 -1.22 2.50 -23.08
N ASP A 417 -2.39 2.52 -22.44
CA ASP A 417 -3.01 3.74 -21.91
C ASP A 417 -2.68 3.98 -20.42
N SER A 418 -1.78 3.19 -19.83
CA SER A 418 -1.36 3.34 -18.44
C SER A 418 -0.11 4.19 -18.31
N ALA A 419 -0.28 5.46 -17.93
CA ALA A 419 0.83 6.35 -17.58
C ALA A 419 1.78 5.70 -16.55
N ARG A 420 1.22 4.96 -15.58
CA ARG A 420 1.96 4.26 -14.54
C ARG A 420 2.80 3.09 -15.08
N ALA A 421 2.30 2.36 -16.10
CA ALA A 421 3.06 1.28 -16.72
C ALA A 421 4.26 1.84 -17.49
N HIS A 422 4.01 2.87 -18.32
CA HIS A 422 5.06 3.56 -19.06
C HIS A 422 6.12 4.17 -18.13
N ARG A 423 5.70 4.79 -17.02
CA ARG A 423 6.60 5.29 -15.98
C ARG A 423 7.52 4.21 -15.41
N LYS A 424 6.96 3.07 -15.00
CA LYS A 424 7.75 1.96 -14.41
C LYS A 424 8.72 1.39 -15.43
N TYR A 425 8.28 1.27 -16.69
CA TYR A 425 9.16 0.85 -17.77
C TYR A 425 10.28 1.86 -18.03
N ALA A 426 9.96 3.15 -18.11
CA ALA A 426 10.93 4.23 -18.23
C ALA A 426 11.99 4.20 -17.13
N TYR A 427 11.56 4.04 -15.88
CA TYR A 427 12.47 3.93 -14.72
C TYR A 427 13.41 2.72 -14.85
N SER A 428 12.88 1.56 -15.25
CA SER A 428 13.71 0.35 -15.45
C SER A 428 14.72 0.52 -16.60
N LEU A 429 14.37 1.26 -17.65
CA LEU A 429 15.26 1.60 -18.75
C LEU A 429 16.35 2.58 -18.29
N HIS A 430 15.97 3.58 -17.49
CA HIS A 430 16.91 4.55 -16.92
C HIS A 430 17.96 3.86 -16.03
N THR A 431 17.55 2.97 -15.13
CA THR A 431 18.49 2.25 -14.25
C THR A 431 19.37 1.22 -14.98
N THR A 432 19.03 0.89 -16.23
CA THR A 432 19.85 0.05 -17.12
C THR A 432 20.58 0.84 -18.21
N ASP A 433 20.69 2.16 -18.03
CA ASP A 433 21.41 3.10 -18.90
C ASP A 433 20.88 3.16 -20.36
N ARG A 434 19.62 2.78 -20.57
CA ARG A 434 18.91 2.87 -21.85
C ARG A 434 18.16 4.20 -21.95
N LEU A 435 18.92 5.30 -21.88
CA LEU A 435 18.39 6.65 -21.68
C LEU A 435 17.42 7.11 -22.78
N ASP A 436 17.70 6.81 -24.05
CA ASP A 436 16.84 7.19 -25.18
C ASP A 436 15.43 6.58 -25.08
N GLU A 437 15.38 5.30 -24.76
CA GLU A 437 14.12 4.59 -24.57
C GLU A 437 13.41 5.06 -23.30
N ALA A 438 14.15 5.32 -22.23
CA ALA A 438 13.60 5.86 -20.99
C ALA A 438 12.91 7.21 -21.23
N ALA A 439 13.58 8.14 -21.93
CA ALA A 439 13.02 9.44 -22.28
C ALA A 439 11.72 9.32 -23.07
N GLU A 440 11.64 8.43 -24.08
CA GLU A 440 10.40 8.24 -24.83
C GLU A 440 9.27 7.67 -23.97
N GLN A 441 9.57 6.70 -23.09
CA GLN A 441 8.56 6.15 -22.20
C GLN A 441 8.06 7.18 -21.16
N TYR A 442 8.92 8.06 -20.65
CA TYR A 442 8.50 9.20 -19.82
C TYR A 442 7.64 10.19 -20.61
N ARG A 443 7.98 10.50 -21.88
CA ARG A 443 7.14 11.33 -22.75
C ARG A 443 5.77 10.70 -23.01
N ILE A 444 5.68 9.38 -23.23
CA ILE A 444 4.39 8.68 -23.33
C ILE A 444 3.59 8.83 -22.03
N ALA A 445 4.22 8.60 -20.88
CA ALA A 445 3.57 8.74 -19.58
C ALA A 445 3.02 10.16 -19.35
N LEU A 446 3.78 11.19 -19.75
CA LEU A 446 3.35 12.59 -19.69
C LEU A 446 2.22 12.91 -20.68
N ARG A 447 2.19 12.34 -21.88
CA ARG A 447 1.04 12.49 -22.79
C ARG A 447 -0.26 11.97 -22.16
N LEU A 448 -0.17 10.90 -21.38
CA LEU A 448 -1.30 10.29 -20.68
C LEU A 448 -1.66 11.01 -19.38
N ASN A 449 -0.67 11.60 -18.69
CA ASN A 449 -0.87 12.41 -17.47
C ASN A 449 0.04 13.66 -17.50
N PRO A 450 -0.40 14.77 -18.14
CA PRO A 450 0.46 15.93 -18.42
C PRO A 450 0.89 16.75 -17.22
N ASN A 451 0.25 16.56 -16.05
CA ASN A 451 0.55 17.35 -14.84
C ASN A 451 1.30 16.51 -13.79
N ASP A 452 1.88 15.37 -14.20
CA ASP A 452 2.59 14.48 -13.29
C ASP A 452 3.99 15.01 -13.00
N LYS A 453 4.12 15.74 -11.89
CA LYS A 453 5.40 16.34 -11.49
C LYS A 453 6.53 15.33 -11.30
N GLU A 454 6.24 14.11 -10.87
CA GLU A 454 7.28 13.08 -10.79
C GLU A 454 7.81 12.74 -12.19
N MET A 455 6.94 12.75 -13.21
CA MET A 455 7.35 12.41 -14.59
C MET A 455 8.16 13.51 -15.24
N HIS A 456 7.78 14.77 -15.02
CA HIS A 456 8.62 15.90 -15.43
C HIS A 456 10.00 15.85 -14.76
N PHE A 457 10.05 15.50 -13.46
CA PHE A 457 11.31 15.36 -12.72
C PHE A 457 12.21 14.28 -13.31
N TRP A 458 11.69 13.06 -13.48
CA TRP A 458 12.48 11.95 -14.02
C TRP A 458 12.86 12.15 -15.49
N LEU A 459 11.98 12.73 -16.31
CA LEU A 459 12.32 13.10 -17.69
C LEU A 459 13.44 14.16 -17.70
N GLY A 460 13.35 15.17 -16.84
CA GLY A 460 14.40 16.18 -16.67
C GLY A 460 15.76 15.58 -16.33
N GLN A 461 15.80 14.61 -15.41
CA GLN A 461 17.04 13.89 -15.08
C GLN A 461 17.59 13.10 -16.27
N VAL A 462 16.75 12.32 -16.97
CA VAL A 462 17.19 11.52 -18.13
C VAL A 462 17.71 12.42 -19.24
N LEU A 463 17.01 13.52 -19.55
CA LEU A 463 17.45 14.51 -20.54
C LEU A 463 18.76 15.17 -20.13
N ALA A 464 18.94 15.46 -18.84
CA ALA A 464 20.21 15.95 -18.33
C ALA A 464 21.30 14.90 -18.57
N SER A 465 21.10 13.63 -18.25
CA SER A 465 22.06 12.55 -18.52
C SER A 465 22.40 12.41 -20.01
N GLN A 466 21.44 12.67 -20.91
CA GLN A 466 21.64 12.74 -22.36
C GLN A 466 22.29 14.05 -22.85
N SER A 467 22.63 14.97 -21.94
CA SER A 467 23.15 16.31 -22.25
C SER A 467 22.18 17.20 -23.05
N GLN A 468 20.88 16.88 -23.07
CA GLN A 468 19.81 17.72 -23.60
C GLN A 468 19.38 18.77 -22.56
N LEU A 469 20.34 19.62 -22.16
CA LEU A 469 20.22 20.48 -20.97
C LEU A 469 19.09 21.53 -21.06
N SER A 470 18.78 22.04 -22.25
CA SER A 470 17.70 23.01 -22.43
C SER A 470 16.31 22.39 -22.24
N GLU A 471 16.10 21.16 -22.73
CA GLU A 471 14.86 20.42 -22.50
C GLU A 471 14.77 20.01 -21.02
N ALA A 472 15.86 19.50 -20.44
CA ALA A 472 15.93 19.17 -19.01
C ALA A 472 15.54 20.36 -18.12
N ARG A 473 16.03 21.57 -18.44
CA ARG A 473 15.66 22.80 -17.74
C ARG A 473 14.16 23.06 -17.81
N SER A 474 13.56 22.95 -19.00
CA SER A 474 12.12 23.18 -19.20
C SER A 474 11.26 22.21 -18.39
N GLU A 475 11.65 20.93 -18.33
CA GLU A 475 10.94 19.92 -17.55
C GLU A 475 11.04 20.22 -16.04
N LEU A 476 12.23 20.56 -15.53
CA LEU A 476 12.42 20.91 -14.12
C LEU A 476 11.72 22.23 -13.72
N GLU A 477 11.60 23.21 -14.65
CA GLU A 477 10.79 24.41 -14.44
C GLU A 477 9.30 24.09 -14.25
N GLU A 478 8.76 23.06 -14.93
CA GLU A 478 7.39 22.58 -14.70
C GLU A 478 7.24 21.97 -13.30
N VAL A 479 8.21 21.16 -12.88
CA VAL A 479 8.25 20.56 -11.54
C VAL A 479 8.22 21.64 -10.46
N LEU A 480 9.08 22.66 -10.57
CA LEU A 480 9.16 23.77 -9.61
C LEU A 480 7.90 24.65 -9.61
N ARG A 481 7.22 24.82 -10.75
CA ARG A 481 5.92 25.50 -10.80
C ARG A 481 4.85 24.74 -10.00
N SER A 482 4.89 23.41 -10.03
CA SER A 482 3.96 22.57 -9.30
C SER A 482 4.26 22.45 -7.80
N ASP A 483 5.54 22.46 -7.43
CA ASP A 483 6.00 22.24 -6.05
C ASP A 483 7.23 23.11 -5.70
N PRO A 484 7.03 24.43 -5.52
CA PRO A 484 8.13 25.40 -5.33
C PRO A 484 8.79 25.33 -3.95
N ARG A 485 8.42 24.36 -3.10
CA ARG A 485 8.95 24.20 -1.74
C ARG A 485 9.69 22.88 -1.55
N ASN A 486 9.93 22.14 -2.61
CA ASN A 486 10.68 20.90 -2.55
C ASN A 486 12.17 21.15 -2.81
N GLY A 487 12.99 20.99 -1.77
CA GLY A 487 14.43 21.22 -1.86
C GLY A 487 15.17 20.29 -2.83
N GLU A 488 14.69 19.06 -3.05
CA GLU A 488 15.28 18.11 -4.00
C GLU A 488 15.16 18.62 -5.43
N TYR A 489 13.99 19.17 -5.80
CA TYR A 489 13.76 19.73 -7.13
C TYR A 489 14.62 20.96 -7.41
N HIS A 490 14.83 21.81 -6.40
CA HIS A 490 15.76 22.93 -6.50
C HIS A 490 17.20 22.46 -6.69
N SER A 491 17.61 21.38 -6.02
CA SER A 491 18.97 20.82 -6.16
C SER A 491 19.21 20.28 -7.57
N GLU A 492 18.29 19.49 -8.11
CA GLU A 492 18.42 18.97 -9.49
C GLU A 492 18.39 20.08 -10.54
N TYR A 493 17.54 21.08 -10.34
CA TYR A 493 17.50 22.26 -11.21
C TYR A 493 18.83 23.02 -11.19
N ALA A 494 19.43 23.19 -10.01
CA ALA A 494 20.76 23.79 -9.86
C ALA A 494 21.84 23.02 -10.62
N CYS A 495 21.84 21.69 -10.54
CA CYS A 495 22.77 20.83 -11.29
C CYS A 495 22.65 21.02 -12.81
N VAL A 496 21.43 21.18 -13.34
CA VAL A 496 21.21 21.47 -14.77
C VAL A 496 21.70 22.88 -15.13
N LEU A 497 21.40 23.89 -14.31
CA LEU A 497 21.88 25.27 -14.50
C LEU A 497 23.40 25.36 -14.51
N GLU A 498 24.07 24.60 -13.64
CA GLU A 498 25.52 24.54 -13.60
C GLU A 498 26.10 24.00 -14.91
N ARG A 499 25.53 22.90 -15.43
CA ARG A 499 25.95 22.31 -16.71
C ARG A 499 25.67 23.23 -17.91
N LEU A 500 24.71 24.14 -17.78
CA LEU A 500 24.44 25.23 -18.73
C LEU A 500 25.39 26.42 -18.56
N GLY A 501 26.28 26.42 -17.56
CA GLY A 501 27.21 27.51 -17.25
C GLY A 501 26.61 28.67 -16.45
N GLN A 502 25.36 28.54 -15.96
CA GLN A 502 24.62 29.59 -15.25
C GLN A 502 24.94 29.57 -13.74
N LYS A 503 26.21 29.82 -13.42
CA LYS A 503 26.81 29.61 -12.08
C LYS A 503 26.10 30.38 -10.94
N ASP A 504 25.73 31.63 -11.17
CA ASP A 504 25.08 32.45 -10.13
C ASP A 504 23.66 31.95 -9.80
N GLN A 505 22.93 31.52 -10.83
CA GLN A 505 21.59 30.94 -10.67
C GLN A 505 21.69 29.57 -9.99
N ALA A 506 22.61 28.71 -10.43
CA ALA A 506 22.86 27.41 -9.80
C ALA A 506 23.17 27.56 -8.29
N SER A 507 24.03 28.52 -7.92
CA SER A 507 24.35 28.82 -6.53
C SER A 507 23.10 29.21 -5.71
N ALA A 508 22.26 30.10 -6.24
CA ALA A 508 21.04 30.54 -5.58
C ALA A 508 20.03 29.39 -5.37
N GLU A 509 19.94 28.48 -6.35
CA GLU A 509 19.06 27.31 -6.29
C GLU A 509 19.57 26.25 -5.31
N HIS A 510 20.88 25.96 -5.26
CA HIS A 510 21.46 25.09 -4.23
C HIS A 510 21.23 25.64 -2.80
N LEU A 511 21.42 26.95 -2.60
CA LEU A 511 21.13 27.58 -1.31
C LEU A 511 19.65 27.49 -0.95
N THR A 512 18.75 27.58 -1.94
CA THR A 512 17.31 27.38 -1.73
C THR A 512 17.01 25.92 -1.36
N ALA A 513 17.64 24.96 -2.02
CA ALA A 513 17.53 23.53 -1.72
C ALA A 513 17.92 23.20 -0.27
N ILE A 514 19.04 23.75 0.22
CA ILE A 514 19.49 23.58 1.61
C ILE A 514 18.54 24.29 2.59
N ARG A 515 18.08 25.51 2.28
CA ARG A 515 17.13 26.23 3.14
C ARG A 515 15.79 25.49 3.29
N LEU A 516 15.30 24.86 2.22
CA LEU A 516 14.04 24.12 2.22
C LEU A 516 14.18 22.74 2.90
N ALA A 517 15.33 22.10 2.77
CA ALA A 517 15.61 20.80 3.38
C ALA A 517 16.97 20.80 4.11
N PRO A 518 17.09 21.50 5.26
CA PRO A 518 18.37 21.71 5.96
C PRO A 518 18.95 20.47 6.65
N LYS A 519 18.29 19.32 6.51
CA LYS A 519 18.76 18.02 7.00
C LYS A 519 18.97 17.03 5.85
N SER A 520 18.89 17.48 4.60
CA SER A 520 19.12 16.62 3.43
C SER A 520 20.61 16.50 3.20
N GLY A 521 21.18 15.34 3.55
CA GLY A 521 22.59 15.06 3.27
C GLY A 521 22.93 15.16 1.79
N GLN A 522 22.00 14.76 0.90
CA GLN A 522 22.17 14.89 -0.54
C GLN A 522 22.28 16.35 -0.99
N ASN A 523 21.41 17.24 -0.50
CA ASN A 523 21.43 18.65 -0.93
C ASN A 523 22.72 19.35 -0.50
N HIS A 524 23.23 19.03 0.70
CA HIS A 524 24.53 19.51 1.16
C HIS A 524 25.66 18.95 0.29
N TYR A 525 25.62 17.66 -0.05
CA TYR A 525 26.62 17.04 -0.95
C TYR A 525 26.63 17.69 -2.34
N GLU A 526 25.48 17.91 -2.97
CA GLU A 526 25.39 18.54 -4.29
C GLU A 526 25.94 19.97 -4.28
N TYR A 527 25.61 20.76 -3.25
CA TYR A 527 26.16 22.11 -3.11
C TYR A 527 27.67 22.10 -2.82
N ALA A 528 28.15 21.18 -1.98
CA ALA A 528 29.57 20.99 -1.74
C ALA A 528 30.31 20.62 -3.04
N MET A 529 29.72 19.77 -3.88
CA MET A 529 30.26 19.41 -5.20
C MET A 529 30.29 20.58 -6.17
N PHE A 530 29.27 21.44 -6.15
CA PHE A 530 29.26 22.70 -6.89
C PHE A 530 30.41 23.61 -6.45
N LEU A 531 30.59 23.83 -5.14
CA LEU A 531 31.67 24.63 -4.58
C LEU A 531 33.06 24.03 -4.87
N PHE A 532 33.19 22.71 -4.76
CA PHE A 532 34.42 21.97 -5.04
C PHE A 532 34.88 22.14 -6.49
N ARG A 533 33.95 22.02 -7.45
CA ARG A 533 34.23 22.26 -8.89
C ARG A 533 34.62 23.70 -9.21
N GLN A 534 34.27 24.62 -8.32
CA GLN A 534 34.62 26.04 -8.38
C GLN A 534 35.91 26.36 -7.60
N GLU A 535 36.61 25.34 -7.11
CA GLU A 535 37.84 25.43 -6.30
C GLU A 535 37.68 26.17 -4.96
N LYS A 536 36.42 26.36 -4.52
CA LYS A 536 36.07 27.02 -3.25
C LYS A 536 36.13 26.04 -2.09
N LEU A 537 37.31 25.47 -1.85
CA LEU A 537 37.50 24.38 -0.89
C LEU A 537 37.13 24.76 0.55
N ASP A 538 37.34 26.01 0.97
CA ASP A 538 36.98 26.50 2.31
C ASP A 538 35.46 26.53 2.54
N GLU A 539 34.69 26.73 1.47
CA GLU A 539 33.22 26.69 1.52
C GLU A 539 32.71 25.24 1.33
N ALA A 540 33.40 24.42 0.52
CA ALA A 540 32.96 23.06 0.21
C ALA A 540 33.12 22.06 1.36
N ILE A 541 34.21 22.14 2.13
CA ILE A 541 34.49 21.23 3.26
C ILE A 541 33.36 21.21 4.30
N PRO A 542 32.89 22.35 4.86
CA PRO A 542 31.83 22.33 5.86
C PRO A 542 30.50 21.78 5.29
N GLU A 543 30.24 21.95 4.00
CA GLU A 543 29.05 21.39 3.35
C GLU A 543 29.17 19.86 3.16
N PHE A 544 30.35 19.34 2.82
CA PHE A 544 30.59 17.89 2.85
C PHE A 544 30.47 17.30 4.28
N GLU A 545 30.94 18.01 5.29
CA GLU A 545 30.79 17.62 6.70
C GLU A 545 29.31 17.62 7.13
N ALA A 546 28.53 18.62 6.69
CA ALA A 546 27.08 18.66 6.90
C ALA A 546 26.37 17.49 6.19
N ALA A 547 26.78 17.17 4.96
CA ALA A 547 26.26 16.01 4.22
C ALA A 547 26.46 14.71 5.02
N LEU A 548 27.65 14.51 5.57
CA LEU A 548 27.99 13.33 6.38
C LEU A 548 27.37 13.36 7.79
N THR A 549 27.10 14.52 8.35
CA THR A 549 26.34 14.65 9.60
C THR A 549 24.91 14.12 9.43
N HIS A 550 24.30 14.36 8.27
CA HIS A 550 22.94 13.93 7.96
C HIS A 550 22.85 12.56 7.30
N ASN A 551 23.88 12.16 6.55
CA ASN A 551 24.01 10.82 5.96
C ASN A 551 25.43 10.26 6.18
N PRO A 552 25.71 9.65 7.35
CA PRO A 552 27.04 9.14 7.69
C PRO A 552 27.53 7.96 6.85
N LYS A 553 26.68 7.40 5.98
CA LYS A 553 26.99 6.23 5.15
C LYS A 553 27.01 6.57 3.66
N HIS A 554 27.43 7.78 3.31
CA HIS A 554 27.53 8.25 1.93
C HIS A 554 28.98 8.12 1.42
N PRO A 555 29.31 7.08 0.62
CA PRO A 555 30.68 6.83 0.21
C PRO A 555 31.25 7.97 -0.66
N GLU A 556 30.47 8.57 -1.55
CA GLU A 556 30.89 9.66 -2.42
C GLU A 556 31.20 10.94 -1.62
N ALA A 557 30.38 11.29 -0.62
CA ALA A 557 30.65 12.43 0.25
C ALA A 557 31.96 12.23 1.04
N HIS A 558 32.22 11.02 1.54
CA HIS A 558 33.51 10.68 2.15
C HIS A 558 34.67 10.81 1.15
N TYR A 559 34.51 10.28 -0.06
CA TYR A 559 35.53 10.36 -1.09
C TYR A 559 35.88 11.82 -1.44
N HIS A 560 34.87 12.66 -1.69
CA HIS A 560 35.10 14.04 -2.09
C HIS A 560 35.58 14.93 -0.95
N LEU A 561 35.14 14.70 0.29
CA LEU A 561 35.73 15.35 1.47
C LEU A 561 37.20 14.96 1.63
N GLY A 562 37.53 13.67 1.50
CA GLY A 562 38.91 13.20 1.54
C GLY A 562 39.78 13.87 0.46
N ARG A 563 39.25 14.05 -0.75
CA ARG A 563 39.91 14.81 -1.82
C ARG A 563 40.11 16.28 -1.47
N ALA A 564 39.09 16.95 -0.94
CA ALA A 564 39.17 18.35 -0.56
C ALA A 564 40.23 18.59 0.53
N LEU A 565 40.25 17.73 1.56
CA LEU A 565 41.24 17.77 2.64
C LEU A 565 42.65 17.48 2.14
N PHE A 566 42.80 16.50 1.23
CA PHE A 566 44.08 16.22 0.59
C PHE A 566 44.64 17.43 -0.16
N VAL A 567 43.81 18.15 -0.92
CA VAL A 567 44.22 19.37 -1.63
C VAL A 567 44.55 20.50 -0.65
N LYS A 568 43.85 20.60 0.48
CA LYS A 568 44.18 21.53 1.58
C LYS A 568 45.43 21.13 2.37
N GLY A 569 45.97 19.94 2.16
CA GLY A 569 47.16 19.42 2.85
C GLY A 569 46.89 18.70 4.17
N ASP A 570 45.62 18.50 4.55
CA ASP A 570 45.26 17.66 5.70
C ASP A 570 45.27 16.18 5.28
N LEU A 571 46.46 15.60 5.33
CA LEU A 571 46.70 14.21 4.94
C LEU A 571 46.04 13.20 5.90
N GLU A 572 45.96 13.53 7.19
CA GLU A 572 45.36 12.64 8.20
C GLU A 572 43.84 12.63 8.06
N GLY A 573 43.19 13.79 7.89
CA GLY A 573 41.76 13.88 7.60
C GLY A 573 41.40 13.18 6.28
N ALA A 574 42.21 13.38 5.23
CA ALA A 574 42.02 12.70 3.95
C ALA A 574 42.07 11.17 4.09
N LYS A 575 43.05 10.65 4.85
CA LYS A 575 43.19 9.21 5.13
C LYS A 575 41.93 8.63 5.78
N ILE A 576 41.40 9.30 6.81
CA ILE A 576 40.20 8.84 7.54
C ILE A 576 39.03 8.65 6.58
N HIS A 577 38.72 9.68 5.77
CA HIS A 577 37.56 9.62 4.89
C HIS A 577 37.75 8.69 3.70
N TYR A 578 38.97 8.55 3.19
CA TYR A 578 39.26 7.57 2.16
C TYR A 578 39.15 6.12 2.65
N LEU A 579 39.60 5.82 3.87
CA LEU A 579 39.41 4.49 4.48
C LEU A 579 37.92 4.18 4.67
N GLU A 580 37.13 5.17 5.09
CA GLU A 580 35.69 5.02 5.24
C GLU A 580 34.99 4.82 3.89
N THR A 581 35.44 5.51 2.84
CA THR A 581 34.99 5.26 1.45
C THR A 581 35.23 3.79 1.06
N ALA A 582 36.44 3.27 1.27
CA ALA A 582 36.77 1.87 0.95
C ALA A 582 35.96 0.86 1.78
N ARG A 583 35.59 1.22 3.02
CA ARG A 583 34.73 0.41 3.89
C ARG A 583 33.29 0.35 3.39
N LEU A 584 32.76 1.49 2.94
CA LEU A 584 31.37 1.63 2.48
C LEU A 584 31.18 1.13 1.04
N ASP A 585 32.13 1.42 0.15
CA ASP A 585 32.19 0.92 -1.22
C ASP A 585 33.59 0.33 -1.54
N PRO A 586 33.74 -1.00 -1.43
CA PRO A 586 34.99 -1.69 -1.74
C PRO A 586 35.45 -1.59 -3.21
N LYS A 587 34.63 -1.06 -4.12
CA LYS A 587 34.99 -0.86 -5.54
C LYS A 587 35.31 0.59 -5.89
N ALA A 588 35.18 1.51 -4.92
CA ALA A 588 35.39 2.93 -5.14
C ALA A 588 36.81 3.24 -5.66
N PRO A 589 37.01 4.31 -6.46
CA PRO A 589 38.32 4.82 -6.91
C PRO A 589 39.28 5.34 -5.84
N VAL A 590 39.25 4.82 -4.62
CA VAL A 590 39.89 5.46 -3.49
C VAL A 590 41.30 4.94 -3.21
N HIS A 591 41.62 3.71 -3.60
CA HIS A 591 42.90 3.07 -3.28
C HIS A 591 44.12 3.79 -3.88
N SER A 592 43.99 4.37 -5.09
CA SER A 592 45.05 5.20 -5.67
C SER A 592 45.30 6.46 -4.82
N GLY A 593 44.23 7.15 -4.41
CA GLY A 593 44.31 8.30 -3.51
C GLY A 593 44.87 7.96 -2.12
N LEU A 594 44.48 6.82 -1.54
CA LEU A 594 45.05 6.30 -0.29
C LEU A 594 46.55 6.04 -0.43
N GLY A 595 46.98 5.43 -1.53
CA GLY A 595 48.40 5.18 -1.79
C GLY A 595 49.22 6.46 -1.80
N VAL A 596 48.71 7.52 -2.45
CA VAL A 596 49.36 8.84 -2.47
C VAL A 596 49.39 9.47 -1.08
N VAL A 597 48.30 9.39 -0.31
CA VAL A 597 48.23 9.89 1.07
C VAL A 597 49.26 9.18 1.96
N TYR A 598 49.31 7.85 1.93
CA TYR A 598 50.29 7.07 2.69
C TYR A 598 51.73 7.39 2.29
N ALA A 599 52.01 7.53 0.99
CA ALA A 599 53.34 7.90 0.52
C ALA A 599 53.78 9.28 1.05
N ARG A 600 52.89 10.27 1.07
CA ARG A 600 53.17 11.61 1.61
C ARG A 600 53.32 11.64 3.14
N LEU A 601 52.66 10.71 3.83
CA LEU A 601 52.83 10.49 5.27
C LEU A 601 54.10 9.68 5.62
N GLY A 602 54.87 9.23 4.63
CA GLY A 602 56.07 8.41 4.83
C GLY A 602 55.78 6.93 5.16
N GLN A 603 54.54 6.48 4.98
CA GLN A 603 54.07 5.13 5.24
C GLN A 603 54.18 4.27 3.96
N THR A 604 55.43 4.01 3.56
CA THR A 604 55.77 3.40 2.26
C THR A 604 55.13 2.03 2.05
N SER A 605 55.12 1.17 3.06
CA SER A 605 54.58 -0.20 2.97
C SER A 605 53.08 -0.20 2.70
N GLU A 606 52.34 0.65 3.40
CA GLU A 606 50.91 0.86 3.23
C GLU A 606 50.60 1.47 1.87
N ALA A 607 51.40 2.44 1.41
CA ALA A 607 51.26 3.03 0.08
C ALA A 607 51.35 1.96 -1.03
N ILE A 608 52.36 1.08 -0.96
CA ILE A 608 52.53 -0.04 -1.91
C ILE A 608 51.32 -0.97 -1.90
N ALA A 609 50.80 -1.30 -0.72
CA ALA A 609 49.62 -2.16 -0.58
C ALA A 609 48.39 -1.53 -1.25
N GLN A 610 48.17 -0.24 -1.05
CA GLN A 610 47.02 0.47 -1.63
C GLN A 610 47.14 0.61 -3.15
N PHE A 611 48.32 0.92 -3.70
CA PHE A 611 48.48 0.96 -5.16
C PHE A 611 48.29 -0.41 -5.81
N LYS A 612 48.74 -1.49 -5.16
CA LYS A 612 48.47 -2.87 -5.64
C LYS A 612 46.98 -3.19 -5.64
N GLU A 613 46.26 -2.76 -4.61
CA GLU A 613 44.80 -2.95 -4.55
C GLU A 613 44.06 -2.12 -5.60
N ALA A 614 44.49 -0.88 -5.85
CA ALA A 614 43.98 -0.07 -6.95
C ALA A 614 44.13 -0.80 -8.30
N LEU A 615 45.31 -1.36 -8.58
CA LEU A 615 45.58 -2.12 -9.82
C LEU A 615 44.85 -3.47 -9.88
N ARG A 616 44.56 -4.09 -8.72
CA ARG A 616 43.73 -5.30 -8.66
C ARG A 616 42.29 -5.02 -9.06
N LEU A 617 41.75 -3.87 -8.63
CA LEU A 617 40.39 -3.43 -8.94
C LEU A 617 40.29 -2.84 -10.36
N ARG A 618 41.31 -2.10 -10.79
CA ARG A 618 41.45 -1.49 -12.12
C ARG A 618 42.85 -1.68 -12.67
N PRO A 619 43.07 -2.74 -13.47
CA PRO A 619 44.37 -3.01 -14.07
C PRO A 619 44.89 -1.91 -15.00
N ASP A 620 44.01 -1.01 -15.45
CA ASP A 620 44.27 0.11 -16.36
C ASP A 620 44.52 1.46 -15.66
N ASP A 621 44.56 1.50 -14.32
CA ASP A 621 44.89 2.72 -13.56
C ASP A 621 46.38 3.08 -13.72
N THR A 622 46.68 3.89 -14.74
CA THR A 622 48.04 4.30 -15.07
C THR A 622 48.71 5.11 -13.96
N GLU A 623 47.94 5.95 -13.26
CA GLU A 623 48.44 6.77 -12.16
C GLU A 623 48.89 5.88 -10.98
N ALA A 624 48.09 4.89 -10.61
CA ALA A 624 48.46 3.92 -9.58
C ALA A 624 49.72 3.11 -9.98
N ALA A 625 49.84 2.73 -11.25
CA ALA A 625 51.00 2.00 -11.76
C ALA A 625 52.30 2.84 -11.71
N GLU A 626 52.23 4.11 -12.10
CA GLU A 626 53.36 5.04 -12.05
C GLU A 626 53.78 5.34 -10.61
N ASN A 627 52.82 5.64 -9.73
CA ASN A 627 53.08 5.88 -8.32
C ASN A 627 53.69 4.66 -7.62
N LEU A 628 53.20 3.45 -7.93
CA LEU A 628 53.79 2.21 -7.40
C LEU A 628 55.24 2.03 -7.84
N ARG A 629 55.56 2.28 -9.13
CA ARG A 629 56.94 2.21 -9.64
C ARG A 629 57.84 3.22 -8.92
N PHE A 630 57.37 4.44 -8.73
CA PHE A 630 58.12 5.48 -8.03
C PHE A 630 58.42 5.07 -6.58
N VAL A 631 57.40 4.65 -5.83
CA VAL A 631 57.56 4.26 -4.42
C VAL A 631 58.52 3.06 -4.27
N LEU A 632 58.39 2.02 -5.11
CA LEU A 632 59.31 0.87 -5.10
C LEU A 632 60.76 1.25 -5.43
N ALA A 633 60.96 2.17 -6.39
CA ALA A 633 62.30 2.65 -6.75
C ALA A 633 62.95 3.44 -5.59
N THR A 634 62.16 4.22 -4.85
CA THR A 634 62.64 4.95 -3.67
C THR A 634 62.97 4.02 -2.50
N GLU A 635 62.16 2.99 -2.27
CA GLU A 635 62.40 1.97 -1.25
C GLU A 635 63.70 1.21 -1.52
N THR A 636 63.88 0.74 -2.76
CA THR A 636 65.08 0.01 -3.19
C THR A 636 66.37 0.84 -3.01
N ARG A 637 66.30 2.15 -3.27
CA ARG A 637 67.44 3.06 -3.03
C ARG A 637 67.72 3.25 -1.55
N SER A 638 66.69 3.42 -0.71
CA SER A 638 66.85 3.59 0.74
C SER A 638 67.38 2.34 1.47
N GLY A 639 67.01 1.15 0.99
CA GLY A 639 67.51 -0.13 1.51
C GLY A 639 68.93 -0.49 1.07
N SER A 640 69.49 0.23 0.08
CA SER A 640 70.83 -0.02 -0.47
C SER A 640 71.96 0.83 0.14
N THR A 641 71.64 1.72 1.11
CA THR A 641 72.64 2.44 1.90
C THR A 641 73.19 1.52 3.00
N PRO A 642 74.49 1.13 2.96
CA PRO A 642 75.10 0.38 4.07
C PRO A 642 75.13 1.27 5.32
N ARG A 643 74.75 0.71 6.46
CA ARG A 643 74.92 1.36 7.78
C ARG A 643 76.38 1.53 8.15
#